data_AF-A0A850BC76-F1
#
_entry.id   AF-A0A850BC76-F1
#
_cell.length_a   1.000
_cell.length_b   1.000
_cell.length_c   1.000
_cell.angle_alpha   90.00
_cell.angle_beta   90.00
_cell.angle_gamma   90.00
#
_symmetry.space_group_name_H-M   'P 1'
#
loop_
_entity.id
_entity.type
_entity.pdbx_description
1 polymer ?
#
loop_
_entity_poly.entity_id
_entity_poly.type
_entity_poly.pdbx_seq_one_letter_code
_entity_poly.pdbx_strand_id
1 'polypeptide(L)'
;MVPLRLGLTLTVTLATMAARLPAEELITPALSLKITNGVVTGLTNRIVGETYTAGRIVRDPLVGMLRAEGTSLRPTTGRAERRSDGTLLFRSQSGADRLTSRYARRADGSVEVRQYAAGAQGSVQGVLWGIGDIPDRCEALVPGNSGQRFGRDAPFETRIFEYPTDWEAPFLVIQGAKGGVLIQAEDPALTPKVLTVERRPGAFRITFESRNQAPFKPRKSITGVRWVIRAYRGSWAVGAGLYRRWAEHAYVVQPLSKKRPEWAAGIRFVATVRMDLDVLRVLAQRVIPSRTLLYVPDWRRDEYDRNYPDYTASPAFGPFVAEAHRFGFRVMPHVNYFGCDPKNPEYARLQQYQMRDPFHHQPLWWDWPRAEPPIKFAYINPASREWRTLFIARMKELCRRYSIDALHLDQTLCIFNDDNGLVDGMTCAEGSLALHRELKAALPDVALSGEGLNEITSRYEEFAQRHVWGMYHTDGTWDERKLAMAHPIASAVLLPGTSIYGYLGMPNPCTSPDVFDAWMRAYDRLGVLPTYPWPTAAELRPPSPEPAQKALRRAALFLRQAPTPDFAPSDWHPQDHFVWSAPGGVRIRITGNPSSRLQLEAPGGKPLVMERRIQGVAAWEEGGSIIGWPVYDGKRAAGLDPSSRYEWSPMPANPKTPHLTGLPAGYCVTRAGIHDDLLRLQIDRIGDRGRISLWDRADGVAVGVLGWRQRDTRIEAPALGDGSIGAVVEMEGDGVFMHPPWKGRETNGSEPGAVFVEYRLDLPDRDGLTFRADAHLRDGASRSDGVRFTAIAWPLGDPADRATTQVIAAPAHQSQLSLSLDRWRGQRIVLRLQADAGPAGDPSFDWGRLRRPEVVWDPRSRSRTPVRLTVKGDRSFRTALAGQGSAHLEAKPPDAAEVDVELPNTLLIPLNEPSAVASAGCSLLELPWRSRIRAASGLEGGALPIPSTLTQASVGGVERTALLEHPPMNGAALIDYHLALPDTPMELAAALGVRDGSRSTGVGFRVEVNGMAMFQRDTTPGTPWEDVRIDLSSFAGREIVLTLVVDALGGYDYDWAVWAEPRLVPRSTGR
;
A
#
# COMPACT_ATOMS: atom_id res chain seq x y z
N MET A 1 35.32 -55.96 -49.08
CA MET A 1 35.68 -56.59 -47.79
C MET A 1 34.95 -55.81 -46.70
N VAL A 2 33.63 -55.98 -46.66
CA VAL A 2 32.84 -56.76 -45.68
C VAL A 2 32.58 -55.94 -44.39
N PRO A 3 31.31 -55.85 -43.93
CA PRO A 3 30.79 -54.79 -43.07
C PRO A 3 30.48 -55.30 -41.65
N LEU A 4 30.06 -54.42 -40.73
CA LEU A 4 29.15 -54.84 -39.66
C LEU A 4 28.19 -53.73 -39.20
N ARG A 5 26.93 -54.14 -39.12
CA ARG A 5 25.71 -53.39 -38.83
C ARG A 5 25.59 -53.07 -37.33
N LEU A 6 24.99 -51.92 -37.03
CA LEU A 6 24.07 -51.76 -35.90
C LEU A 6 23.06 -50.67 -36.25
N GLY A 7 21.82 -51.09 -36.54
CA GLY A 7 20.70 -50.20 -36.81
C GLY A 7 20.13 -49.67 -35.50
N LEU A 8 20.19 -48.35 -35.32
CA LEU A 8 19.43 -47.63 -34.30
C LEU A 8 18.11 -47.17 -34.94
N THR A 9 17.01 -47.75 -34.46
CA THR A 9 15.64 -47.32 -34.78
C THR A 9 15.42 -45.94 -34.18
N LEU A 10 15.27 -44.94 -35.04
CA LEU A 10 14.95 -43.55 -34.70
C LEU A 10 13.56 -43.52 -34.04
N THR A 11 13.50 -43.45 -32.71
CA THR A 11 12.23 -43.18 -32.01
C THR A 11 12.07 -41.67 -31.93
N VAL A 12 11.50 -41.08 -32.98
CA VAL A 12 10.98 -39.71 -32.95
C VAL A 12 9.90 -39.67 -31.89
N THR A 13 10.19 -39.07 -30.73
CA THR A 13 9.16 -38.74 -29.74
C THR A 13 8.32 -37.61 -30.33
N LEU A 14 7.28 -37.98 -31.07
CA LEU A 14 6.20 -37.07 -31.45
C LEU A 14 5.70 -36.40 -30.17
N ALA A 15 5.82 -35.07 -30.12
CA ALA A 15 5.02 -34.24 -29.25
C ALA A 15 3.56 -34.65 -29.46
N THR A 16 2.96 -35.28 -28.45
CA THR A 16 1.56 -35.67 -28.46
C THR A 16 0.71 -34.42 -28.66
N MET A 17 0.12 -34.28 -29.84
CA MET A 17 -1.08 -33.46 -30.02
C MET A 17 -2.11 -34.01 -29.03
N ALA A 18 -2.28 -33.33 -27.89
CA ALA A 18 -3.40 -33.59 -27.00
C ALA A 18 -4.68 -33.40 -27.82
N ALA A 19 -5.39 -34.50 -28.07
CA ALA A 19 -6.69 -34.47 -28.72
C ALA A 19 -7.57 -33.45 -27.97
N ARG A 20 -8.11 -32.45 -28.68
CA ARG A 20 -9.09 -31.51 -28.13
C ARG A 20 -10.30 -32.32 -27.65
N LEU A 21 -10.42 -32.54 -26.34
CA LEU A 21 -11.67 -33.04 -25.78
C LEU A 21 -12.79 -32.03 -26.12
N PRO A 22 -13.95 -32.48 -26.62
CA PRO A 22 -15.04 -31.57 -26.96
C PRO A 22 -15.52 -30.84 -25.69
N ALA A 23 -15.80 -29.55 -25.82
CA ALA A 23 -16.41 -28.77 -24.74
C ALA A 23 -17.90 -29.13 -24.62
N GLU A 24 -18.37 -29.30 -23.39
CA GLU A 24 -19.80 -29.45 -23.10
C GLU A 24 -20.43 -28.08 -22.82
N GLU A 25 -21.66 -27.89 -23.28
CA GLU A 25 -22.42 -26.68 -23.00
C GLU A 25 -23.52 -26.91 -21.96
N LEU A 26 -23.63 -25.97 -21.02
CA LEU A 26 -24.76 -25.88 -20.09
C LEU A 26 -25.43 -24.52 -20.24
N ILE A 27 -26.68 -24.56 -20.71
CA ILE A 27 -27.44 -23.37 -21.07
C ILE A 27 -28.66 -23.24 -20.15
N THR A 28 -28.85 -22.04 -19.61
CA THR A 28 -30.07 -21.61 -18.89
C THR A 28 -30.65 -20.38 -19.58
N PRO A 29 -31.82 -19.86 -19.16
CA PRO A 29 -32.33 -18.58 -19.66
C PRO A 29 -31.37 -17.39 -19.39
N ALA A 30 -30.59 -17.45 -18.30
CA ALA A 30 -29.73 -16.34 -17.86
C ALA A 30 -28.24 -16.52 -18.21
N LEU A 31 -27.77 -17.77 -18.36
CA LEU A 31 -26.35 -18.10 -18.50
C LEU A 31 -26.10 -19.11 -19.62
N SER A 32 -24.91 -19.03 -20.23
CA SER A 32 -24.33 -20.12 -21.02
C SER A 32 -22.91 -20.38 -20.53
N LEU A 33 -22.63 -21.63 -20.17
CA LEU A 33 -21.32 -22.11 -19.74
C LEU A 33 -20.78 -23.12 -20.76
N LYS A 34 -19.56 -22.88 -21.25
CA LYS A 34 -18.76 -23.90 -21.95
C LYS A 34 -17.80 -24.51 -20.94
N ILE A 35 -17.77 -25.83 -20.86
CA ILE A 35 -17.01 -26.56 -19.85
C ILE A 35 -16.14 -27.60 -20.55
N THR A 36 -14.83 -27.55 -20.31
CA THR A 36 -13.86 -28.48 -20.88
C THR A 36 -13.10 -29.13 -19.73
N ASN A 37 -13.17 -30.46 -19.62
CA ASN A 37 -12.51 -31.21 -18.53
C ASN A 37 -12.85 -30.66 -17.12
N GLY A 38 -14.12 -30.28 -16.90
CA GLY A 38 -14.58 -29.69 -15.65
C GLY A 38 -14.13 -28.25 -15.39
N VAL A 39 -13.42 -27.59 -16.31
CA VAL A 39 -13.05 -26.17 -16.22
C VAL A 39 -14.07 -25.33 -17.00
N VAL A 40 -14.53 -24.21 -16.44
CA VAL A 40 -15.40 -23.27 -17.17
C VAL A 40 -14.55 -22.46 -18.14
N THR A 41 -14.56 -22.84 -19.41
CA THR A 41 -13.76 -22.20 -20.49
C THR A 41 -14.54 -21.12 -21.25
N GLY A 42 -15.87 -21.10 -21.09
CA GLY A 42 -16.76 -20.07 -21.62
C GLY A 42 -17.79 -19.65 -20.58
N LEU A 43 -17.95 -18.35 -20.33
CA LEU A 43 -18.99 -17.80 -19.45
C LEU A 43 -19.70 -16.62 -20.13
N THR A 44 -20.99 -16.78 -20.40
CA THR A 44 -21.82 -15.75 -21.06
C THR A 44 -23.03 -15.41 -20.20
N ASN A 45 -23.23 -14.12 -19.93
CA ASN A 45 -24.47 -13.58 -19.37
C ASN A 45 -25.46 -13.33 -20.51
N ARG A 46 -26.48 -14.19 -20.61
CA ARG A 46 -27.49 -14.14 -21.67
C ARG A 46 -28.52 -13.04 -21.45
N ILE A 47 -28.63 -12.50 -20.24
CA ILE A 47 -29.52 -11.37 -19.94
C ILE A 47 -29.08 -10.14 -20.73
N VAL A 48 -27.77 -9.91 -20.84
CA VAL A 48 -27.19 -8.73 -21.51
C VAL A 48 -26.40 -9.04 -22.77
N GLY A 49 -26.18 -10.32 -23.08
CA GLY A 49 -25.44 -10.77 -24.26
C GLY A 49 -23.92 -10.56 -24.17
N GLU A 50 -23.34 -10.58 -22.97
CA GLU A 50 -21.91 -10.36 -22.74
C GLU A 50 -21.17 -11.65 -22.38
N THR A 51 -19.95 -11.79 -22.90
CA THR A 51 -19.05 -12.93 -22.64
C THR A 51 -17.82 -12.48 -21.86
N TYR A 52 -17.53 -13.17 -20.76
CA TYR A 52 -16.51 -12.79 -19.77
C TYR A 52 -15.23 -13.62 -19.81
N THR A 53 -15.07 -14.47 -20.82
CA THR A 53 -13.91 -15.37 -20.97
C THR A 53 -13.29 -15.23 -22.35
N ALA A 54 -11.97 -15.35 -22.45
CA ALA A 54 -11.20 -15.17 -23.69
C ALA A 54 -11.27 -16.38 -24.66
N GLY A 55 -11.81 -17.53 -24.24
CA GLY A 55 -11.93 -18.72 -25.08
C GLY A 55 -10.59 -19.39 -25.48
N ARG A 56 -9.48 -19.02 -24.82
CA ARG A 56 -8.16 -19.62 -25.03
C ARG A 56 -8.07 -21.02 -24.40
N ILE A 57 -7.21 -21.88 -24.95
CA ILE A 57 -6.95 -23.22 -24.40
C ILE A 57 -6.22 -23.05 -23.05
N VAL A 58 -6.90 -23.45 -21.98
CA VAL A 58 -6.30 -23.53 -20.65
C VAL A 58 -5.36 -24.74 -20.62
N ARG A 59 -4.04 -24.51 -20.56
CA ARG A 59 -3.04 -25.58 -20.48
C ARG A 59 -2.81 -26.09 -19.06
N ASP A 60 -3.15 -25.28 -18.06
CA ASP A 60 -2.94 -25.58 -16.64
C ASP A 60 -4.19 -26.24 -16.02
N PRO A 61 -4.03 -27.25 -15.13
CA PRO A 61 -5.17 -27.92 -14.52
C PRO A 61 -5.84 -27.03 -13.45
N LEU A 62 -6.92 -26.32 -13.84
CA LEU A 62 -7.76 -25.49 -12.96
C LEU A 62 -8.82 -26.27 -12.17
N VAL A 63 -8.73 -27.60 -12.21
CA VAL A 63 -9.59 -28.52 -11.46
C VAL A 63 -8.68 -29.51 -10.74
N GLY A 64 -9.03 -29.93 -9.53
CA GLY A 64 -8.25 -30.94 -8.84
C GLY A 64 -8.78 -31.37 -7.48
N MET A 65 -8.22 -32.47 -6.99
CA MET A 65 -8.25 -32.86 -5.57
C MET A 65 -6.90 -32.52 -4.97
N LEU A 66 -6.92 -31.75 -3.88
CA LEU A 66 -5.74 -31.25 -3.20
C LEU A 66 -5.44 -32.11 -1.98
N ARG A 67 -4.16 -32.38 -1.75
CA ARG A 67 -3.67 -33.01 -0.54
C ARG A 67 -2.69 -32.11 0.18
N ALA A 68 -2.80 -32.06 1.51
CA ALA A 68 -1.83 -31.37 2.35
C ALA A 68 -0.48 -32.11 2.35
N GLU A 69 -0.52 -33.44 2.25
CA GLU A 69 0.64 -34.32 2.13
C GLU A 69 0.45 -35.30 0.98
N GLY A 70 1.51 -35.51 0.20
CA GLY A 70 1.50 -36.41 -0.96
C GLY A 70 1.01 -35.76 -2.25
N THR A 71 0.73 -36.59 -3.26
CA THR A 71 0.46 -36.11 -4.62
C THR A 71 -1.01 -35.71 -4.79
N SER A 72 -1.24 -34.45 -5.17
CA SER A 72 -2.57 -33.96 -5.56
C SER A 72 -2.98 -34.50 -6.94
N LEU A 73 -4.26 -34.80 -7.13
CA LEU A 73 -4.83 -35.18 -8.43
C LEU A 73 -5.16 -33.91 -9.23
N ARG A 74 -4.42 -33.68 -10.32
CA ARG A 74 -4.59 -32.55 -11.25
C ARG A 74 -4.93 -33.06 -12.65
N PRO A 75 -6.20 -33.39 -12.93
CA PRO A 75 -6.56 -34.04 -14.18
C PRO A 75 -6.42 -33.11 -15.38
N THR A 76 -5.71 -33.56 -16.41
CA THR A 76 -5.69 -32.93 -17.74
C THR A 76 -6.73 -33.54 -18.69
N THR A 77 -7.31 -34.68 -18.31
CA THR A 77 -8.40 -35.36 -19.00
C THR A 77 -9.46 -35.87 -18.01
N GLY A 78 -10.69 -36.00 -18.49
CA GLY A 78 -11.84 -36.39 -17.67
C GLY A 78 -13.01 -36.82 -18.56
N ARG A 79 -13.84 -37.74 -18.04
CA ARG A 79 -15.04 -38.22 -18.72
C ARG A 79 -16.22 -37.32 -18.38
N ALA A 80 -16.82 -36.72 -19.40
CA ALA A 80 -18.09 -36.01 -19.28
C ALA A 80 -19.27 -36.99 -19.33
N GLU A 81 -20.29 -36.73 -18.51
CA GLU A 81 -21.55 -37.48 -18.45
C GLU A 81 -22.69 -36.47 -18.28
N ARG A 82 -23.67 -36.49 -19.20
CA ARG A 82 -24.89 -35.69 -19.10
C ARG A 82 -26.03 -36.56 -18.59
N ARG A 83 -26.66 -36.12 -17.51
CA ARG A 83 -27.85 -36.79 -16.94
C ARG A 83 -29.12 -36.37 -17.66
N SER A 84 -30.21 -37.12 -17.44
CA SER A 84 -31.53 -36.85 -18.02
C SER A 84 -32.12 -35.49 -17.61
N ASP A 85 -31.81 -35.02 -16.40
CA ASP A 85 -32.13 -33.66 -15.92
C ASP A 85 -31.24 -32.56 -16.55
N GLY A 86 -30.29 -32.96 -17.39
CA GLY A 86 -29.26 -32.15 -18.03
C GLY A 86 -28.18 -31.63 -17.10
N THR A 87 -28.06 -32.18 -15.88
CA THR A 87 -26.87 -32.04 -15.04
C THR A 87 -25.66 -32.59 -15.79
N LEU A 88 -24.54 -31.85 -15.74
CA LEU A 88 -23.26 -32.30 -16.26
C LEU A 88 -22.35 -32.79 -15.13
N LEU A 89 -21.73 -33.94 -15.33
CA LEU A 89 -20.73 -34.51 -14.45
C LEU A 89 -19.41 -34.67 -15.20
N PHE A 90 -18.33 -34.22 -14.60
CA PHE A 90 -16.96 -34.48 -15.06
C PHE A 90 -16.26 -35.34 -14.05
N ARG A 91 -15.83 -36.53 -14.47
CA ARG A 91 -15.19 -37.51 -13.61
C ARG A 91 -13.75 -37.72 -14.05
N SER A 92 -12.84 -37.61 -13.10
CA SER A 92 -11.43 -37.93 -13.29
C SER A 92 -10.99 -38.94 -12.23
N GLN A 93 -10.14 -39.87 -12.64
CA GLN A 93 -9.62 -40.91 -11.76
C GLN A 93 -8.15 -41.13 -12.07
N SER A 94 -7.33 -41.27 -11.02
CA SER A 94 -5.94 -41.71 -11.12
C SER A 94 -5.68 -42.67 -9.96
N GLY A 95 -5.45 -43.94 -10.27
CA GLY A 95 -5.40 -45.00 -9.25
C GLY A 95 -6.68 -45.04 -8.41
N ALA A 96 -6.54 -44.94 -7.08
CA ALA A 96 -7.64 -44.93 -6.12
C ALA A 96 -8.30 -43.55 -5.95
N ASP A 97 -7.69 -42.49 -6.50
CA ASP A 97 -8.15 -41.13 -6.33
C ASP A 97 -9.20 -40.78 -7.38
N ARG A 98 -10.32 -40.25 -6.90
CA ARG A 98 -11.51 -39.94 -7.70
C ARG A 98 -11.92 -38.50 -7.45
N LEU A 99 -12.21 -37.78 -8.52
CA LEU A 99 -12.75 -36.44 -8.51
C LEU A 99 -14.00 -36.40 -9.37
N THR A 100 -15.06 -35.75 -8.87
CA THR A 100 -16.27 -35.47 -9.63
C THR A 100 -16.64 -34.00 -9.49
N SER A 101 -16.71 -33.28 -10.61
CA SER A 101 -17.28 -31.93 -10.68
C SER A 101 -18.69 -32.01 -11.26
N ARG A 102 -19.68 -31.49 -10.54
CA ARG A 102 -21.09 -31.44 -10.93
C ARG A 102 -21.50 -30.01 -11.25
N TYR A 103 -22.14 -29.83 -12.42
CA TYR A 103 -22.75 -28.58 -12.85
C TYR A 103 -24.24 -28.80 -13.10
N ALA A 104 -25.10 -28.06 -12.40
CA ALA A 104 -26.54 -28.25 -12.49
C ALA A 104 -27.29 -26.93 -12.65
N ARG A 105 -28.38 -26.98 -13.43
CA ARG A 105 -29.27 -25.82 -13.66
C ARG A 105 -30.18 -25.65 -12.45
N ARG A 106 -30.41 -24.40 -12.05
CA ARG A 106 -31.39 -24.04 -11.02
C ARG A 106 -32.61 -23.38 -11.66
N ALA A 107 -33.73 -23.42 -10.95
CA ALA A 107 -35.00 -22.87 -11.41
C ALA A 107 -34.94 -21.34 -11.64
N ASP A 108 -34.10 -20.63 -10.90
CA ASP A 108 -33.86 -19.19 -11.04
C ASP A 108 -32.93 -18.83 -12.22
N GLY A 109 -32.56 -19.81 -13.05
CA GLY A 109 -31.66 -19.63 -14.19
C GLY A 109 -30.18 -19.58 -13.81
N SER A 110 -29.83 -19.70 -12.53
CA SER A 110 -28.44 -19.82 -12.09
C SER A 110 -27.87 -21.23 -12.31
N VAL A 111 -26.55 -21.38 -12.17
CA VAL A 111 -25.87 -22.68 -12.24
C VAL A 111 -25.20 -22.98 -10.91
N GLU A 112 -25.47 -24.18 -10.40
CA GLU A 112 -24.79 -24.74 -9.24
C GLU A 112 -23.53 -25.51 -9.67
N VAL A 113 -22.42 -25.30 -8.95
CA VAL A 113 -21.20 -26.11 -9.05
C VAL A 113 -20.95 -26.79 -7.71
N ARG A 114 -20.73 -28.11 -7.74
CA ARG A 114 -20.37 -28.89 -6.55
C ARG A 114 -19.32 -29.94 -6.89
N GLN A 115 -18.33 -30.11 -6.04
CA GLN A 115 -17.28 -31.10 -6.23
C GLN A 115 -17.31 -32.16 -5.13
N TYR A 116 -16.94 -33.37 -5.49
CA TYR A 116 -16.67 -34.46 -4.57
C TYR A 116 -15.34 -35.08 -4.93
N ALA A 117 -14.50 -35.35 -3.94
CA ALA A 117 -13.30 -36.13 -4.14
C ALA A 117 -13.09 -37.15 -3.03
N ALA A 118 -12.47 -38.26 -3.38
CA ALA A 118 -12.08 -39.30 -2.43
C ALA A 118 -10.86 -40.05 -2.93
N GLY A 119 -10.04 -40.55 -2.01
CA GLY A 119 -8.90 -41.40 -2.30
C GLY A 119 -8.66 -42.43 -1.20
N ALA A 120 -7.84 -43.43 -1.48
CA ALA A 120 -7.49 -44.45 -0.47
C ALA A 120 -6.54 -43.88 0.60
N GLN A 121 -5.69 -42.93 0.21
CA GLN A 121 -4.76 -42.24 1.09
C GLN A 121 -5.45 -41.08 1.84
N GLY A 122 -5.05 -40.86 3.09
CA GLY A 122 -5.48 -39.72 3.91
C GLY A 122 -4.94 -38.37 3.40
N SER A 123 -5.03 -37.32 4.21
CA SER A 123 -4.54 -35.97 3.87
C SER A 123 -5.28 -35.28 2.72
N VAL A 124 -6.53 -35.67 2.42
CA VAL A 124 -7.39 -34.93 1.48
C VAL A 124 -7.74 -33.57 2.09
N GLN A 125 -7.08 -32.53 1.59
CA GLN A 125 -7.25 -31.15 2.02
C GLN A 125 -8.50 -30.54 1.40
N GLY A 126 -8.67 -30.67 0.09
CA GLY A 126 -9.63 -29.84 -0.62
C GLY A 126 -9.94 -30.27 -2.05
N VAL A 127 -10.88 -29.55 -2.66
CA VAL A 127 -11.22 -29.64 -4.08
C VAL A 127 -11.17 -28.25 -4.70
N LEU A 128 -10.63 -28.18 -5.91
CA LEU A 128 -10.44 -26.97 -6.68
C LEU A 128 -11.25 -27.02 -7.98
N TRP A 129 -11.90 -25.92 -8.33
CA TRP A 129 -12.38 -25.66 -9.69
C TRP A 129 -12.08 -24.22 -10.09
N GLY A 130 -12.13 -23.92 -11.38
CA GLY A 130 -11.77 -22.60 -11.87
C GLY A 130 -12.41 -22.23 -13.20
N ILE A 131 -12.18 -20.97 -13.56
CA ILE A 131 -12.65 -20.34 -14.78
C ILE A 131 -11.43 -20.00 -15.63
N GLY A 132 -11.53 -20.20 -16.95
CA GLY A 132 -10.52 -19.77 -17.90
C GLY A 132 -10.31 -18.25 -17.90
N ASP A 133 -9.35 -17.79 -18.69
CA ASP A 133 -8.91 -16.40 -18.72
C ASP A 133 -10.08 -15.40 -18.88
N ILE A 134 -10.24 -14.53 -17.89
CA ILE A 134 -11.18 -13.41 -17.87
C ILE A 134 -10.46 -12.17 -18.41
N PRO A 135 -10.87 -11.62 -19.56
CA PRO A 135 -10.16 -10.48 -20.15
C PRO A 135 -10.15 -9.25 -19.24
N ASP A 136 -9.05 -8.50 -19.24
CA ASP A 136 -8.83 -7.32 -18.38
C ASP A 136 -9.69 -6.08 -18.74
N ARG A 137 -10.48 -6.17 -19.80
CA ARG A 137 -11.61 -5.27 -20.06
C ARG A 137 -12.78 -5.47 -19.10
N CYS A 138 -12.83 -6.61 -18.41
CA CYS A 138 -13.75 -6.88 -17.31
C CYS A 138 -13.02 -6.63 -16.00
N GLU A 139 -13.79 -6.38 -14.94
CA GLU A 139 -13.23 -6.23 -13.59
C GLU A 139 -13.63 -7.44 -12.74
N ALA A 140 -12.68 -7.99 -11.98
CA ALA A 140 -12.97 -8.95 -10.92
C ALA A 140 -12.98 -8.22 -9.58
N LEU A 141 -14.13 -8.22 -8.91
CA LEU A 141 -14.35 -7.53 -7.63
C LEU A 141 -14.40 -8.56 -6.51
N VAL A 142 -13.51 -8.40 -5.54
CA VAL A 142 -13.30 -9.34 -4.44
C VAL A 142 -13.54 -8.62 -3.11
N PRO A 143 -14.48 -9.08 -2.28
CA PRO A 143 -14.66 -8.62 -0.89
C PRO A 143 -13.55 -9.21 0.01
N GLY A 144 -12.29 -8.91 -0.30
CA GLY A 144 -11.13 -9.41 0.44
C GLY A 144 -10.09 -8.32 0.71
N ASN A 145 -9.45 -8.38 1.88
CA ASN A 145 -8.62 -7.32 2.48
C ASN A 145 -9.21 -5.92 2.22
N SER A 146 -10.39 -5.71 2.75
CA SER A 146 -11.18 -4.50 2.64
C SER A 146 -12.01 -4.25 1.38
N GLY A 147 -11.84 -5.05 0.34
CA GLY A 147 -12.53 -4.90 -0.94
C GLY A 147 -11.57 -4.42 -2.02
N GLN A 148 -11.41 -5.22 -3.06
CA GLN A 148 -10.42 -5.02 -4.12
C GLN A 148 -11.03 -5.19 -5.51
N ARG A 149 -10.59 -4.35 -6.44
CA ARG A 149 -10.91 -4.36 -7.86
C ARG A 149 -9.67 -4.76 -8.66
N PHE A 150 -9.78 -5.89 -9.34
CA PHE A 150 -8.79 -6.37 -10.29
C PHE A 150 -9.24 -5.97 -11.70
N GLY A 151 -8.67 -4.88 -12.20
CA GLY A 151 -8.83 -4.41 -13.58
C GLY A 151 -7.48 -4.24 -14.26
N ARG A 152 -7.46 -3.74 -15.50
CA ARG A 152 -6.23 -3.64 -16.32
C ARG A 152 -5.03 -2.95 -15.66
N ASP A 153 -5.28 -2.09 -14.69
CA ASP A 153 -4.30 -1.31 -13.93
C ASP A 153 -3.82 -2.01 -12.63
N ALA A 154 -4.37 -3.18 -12.30
CA ALA A 154 -3.91 -3.98 -11.15
C ALA A 154 -2.47 -4.51 -11.37
N PRO A 155 -1.64 -4.59 -10.31
CA PRO A 155 -0.30 -5.18 -10.38
C PRO A 155 -0.30 -6.62 -10.91
N PHE A 156 0.81 -7.03 -11.53
CA PHE A 156 1.06 -8.42 -11.93
C PHE A 156 1.43 -9.25 -10.70
N GLU A 157 0.40 -9.72 -10.00
CA GLU A 157 0.55 -10.53 -8.79
C GLU A 157 -0.49 -11.67 -8.78
N THR A 158 -0.17 -12.76 -8.07
CA THR A 158 -1.16 -13.76 -7.65
C THR A 158 -1.64 -13.40 -6.26
N ARG A 159 -2.96 -13.24 -6.10
CA ARG A 159 -3.61 -13.01 -4.81
C ARG A 159 -4.38 -14.23 -4.37
N ILE A 160 -4.07 -14.69 -3.17
CA ILE A 160 -4.75 -15.77 -2.47
C ILE A 160 -5.54 -15.15 -1.34
N PHE A 161 -6.82 -15.49 -1.24
CA PHE A 161 -7.72 -15.00 -0.22
C PHE A 161 -8.29 -16.19 0.55
N GLU A 162 -7.86 -16.36 1.79
CA GLU A 162 -8.39 -17.38 2.68
C GLU A 162 -9.62 -16.89 3.43
N TYR A 163 -10.69 -17.67 3.41
CA TYR A 163 -11.90 -17.35 4.17
C TYR A 163 -11.78 -17.86 5.61
N PRO A 164 -12.17 -17.05 6.61
CA PRO A 164 -12.76 -15.70 6.50
C PRO A 164 -11.74 -14.54 6.69
N THR A 165 -10.46 -14.86 6.91
CA THR A 165 -9.43 -13.88 7.31
C THR A 165 -9.14 -12.84 6.23
N ASP A 166 -8.75 -13.28 5.04
CA ASP A 166 -8.47 -12.39 3.91
C ASP A 166 -9.69 -12.21 3.02
N TRP A 167 -10.55 -13.24 2.93
CA TRP A 167 -11.79 -13.21 2.17
C TRP A 167 -12.97 -12.99 3.11
N GLU A 168 -13.40 -11.73 3.24
CA GLU A 168 -14.34 -11.28 4.28
C GLU A 168 -15.77 -11.82 4.06
N ALA A 169 -16.10 -12.12 2.79
CA ALA A 169 -17.35 -12.77 2.38
C ALA A 169 -17.09 -13.63 1.12
N PRO A 170 -17.49 -14.92 1.07
CA PRO A 170 -17.06 -15.87 0.05
C PRO A 170 -17.83 -15.72 -1.28
N PHE A 171 -17.70 -14.56 -1.91
CA PHE A 171 -18.16 -14.31 -3.27
C PHE A 171 -17.18 -13.47 -4.09
N LEU A 172 -17.38 -13.49 -5.40
CA LEU A 172 -16.67 -12.67 -6.38
C LEU A 172 -17.67 -12.16 -7.42
N VAL A 173 -17.47 -10.94 -7.91
CA VAL A 173 -18.23 -10.39 -9.03
C VAL A 173 -17.31 -10.18 -10.22
N ILE A 174 -17.70 -10.69 -11.38
CA ILE A 174 -17.11 -10.30 -12.67
C ILE A 174 -18.02 -9.23 -13.27
N GLN A 175 -17.52 -8.01 -13.43
CA GLN A 175 -18.26 -6.86 -13.96
C GLN A 175 -17.86 -6.58 -15.42
N GLY A 176 -18.85 -6.48 -16.30
CA GLY A 176 -18.72 -6.02 -17.68
C GLY A 176 -19.38 -4.65 -17.90
N ALA A 177 -19.66 -4.29 -19.15
CA ALA A 177 -20.19 -2.97 -19.48
C ALA A 177 -21.69 -2.85 -19.21
N LYS A 178 -22.48 -3.91 -19.45
CA LYS A 178 -23.96 -3.90 -19.32
C LYS A 178 -24.47 -4.69 -18.12
N GLY A 179 -23.66 -5.57 -17.56
CA GLY A 179 -24.01 -6.45 -16.46
C GLY A 179 -22.81 -7.23 -15.95
N GLY A 180 -23.06 -8.26 -15.17
CA GLY A 180 -21.99 -9.09 -14.63
C GLY A 180 -22.46 -10.47 -14.19
N VAL A 181 -21.54 -11.20 -13.58
CA VAL A 181 -21.78 -12.51 -12.99
C VAL A 181 -21.31 -12.51 -11.53
N LEU A 182 -22.20 -12.89 -10.62
CA LEU A 182 -21.90 -13.20 -9.23
C LEU A 182 -21.55 -14.68 -9.11
N ILE A 183 -20.43 -14.99 -8.48
CA ILE A 183 -20.04 -16.34 -8.09
C ILE A 183 -19.93 -16.35 -6.57
N GLN A 184 -20.76 -17.14 -5.89
CA GLN A 184 -20.80 -17.16 -4.42
C GLN A 184 -20.79 -18.59 -3.88
N ALA A 185 -20.25 -18.77 -2.68
CA ALA A 185 -20.52 -19.95 -1.87
C ALA A 185 -21.84 -19.76 -1.12
N GLU A 186 -22.79 -20.68 -1.30
CA GLU A 186 -23.97 -20.79 -0.42
C GLU A 186 -23.65 -21.78 0.71
N ASP A 187 -22.99 -21.29 1.76
CA ASP A 187 -22.40 -22.13 2.81
C ASP A 187 -22.72 -21.61 4.23
N PRO A 188 -23.86 -22.00 4.81
CA PRO A 188 -24.21 -21.63 6.18
C PRO A 188 -23.31 -22.27 7.25
N ALA A 189 -22.51 -23.29 6.88
CA ALA A 189 -21.64 -24.02 7.81
C ALA A 189 -20.25 -23.38 7.97
N LEU A 190 -19.98 -22.25 7.30
CA LEU A 190 -18.73 -21.49 7.44
C LEU A 190 -17.48 -22.33 7.12
N THR A 191 -17.60 -23.23 6.14
CA THR A 191 -16.56 -24.18 5.74
C THR A 191 -15.32 -23.43 5.23
N PRO A 192 -14.09 -23.85 5.61
CA PRO A 192 -12.86 -23.29 5.07
C PRO A 192 -12.79 -23.35 3.54
N LYS A 193 -12.33 -22.27 2.91
CA LYS A 193 -12.29 -22.10 1.44
C LYS A 193 -11.33 -21.01 1.05
N VAL A 194 -10.89 -21.05 -0.21
CA VAL A 194 -9.90 -20.11 -0.76
C VAL A 194 -10.29 -19.65 -2.14
N LEU A 195 -10.03 -18.39 -2.43
CA LEU A 195 -10.08 -17.79 -3.75
C LEU A 195 -8.65 -17.45 -4.20
N THR A 196 -8.32 -17.76 -5.44
CA THR A 196 -7.08 -17.27 -6.07
C THR A 196 -7.42 -16.44 -7.30
N VAL A 197 -6.83 -15.25 -7.39
CA VAL A 197 -6.89 -14.35 -8.54
C VAL A 197 -5.46 -14.11 -9.03
N GLU A 198 -5.15 -14.59 -10.23
CA GLU A 198 -3.83 -14.46 -10.86
C GLU A 198 -3.94 -13.44 -12.00
N ARG A 199 -3.17 -12.35 -11.94
CA ARG A 199 -3.05 -11.41 -13.06
C ARG A 199 -2.18 -12.00 -14.17
N ARG A 200 -2.70 -11.97 -15.40
CA ARG A 200 -2.01 -12.38 -16.63
C ARG A 200 -2.04 -11.24 -17.67
N PRO A 201 -1.24 -11.32 -18.75
CA PRO A 201 -1.31 -10.34 -19.83
C PRO A 201 -2.70 -10.31 -20.45
N GLY A 202 -3.33 -9.13 -20.42
CA GLY A 202 -4.68 -8.91 -20.95
C GLY A 202 -5.80 -9.71 -20.27
N ALA A 203 -5.54 -10.39 -19.13
CA ALA A 203 -6.53 -11.24 -18.49
C ALA A 203 -6.27 -11.53 -16.99
N PHE A 204 -7.25 -12.14 -16.33
CA PHE A 204 -7.17 -12.72 -15.01
C PHE A 204 -7.55 -14.19 -15.05
N ARG A 205 -6.95 -14.98 -14.18
CA ARG A 205 -7.37 -16.34 -13.92
C ARG A 205 -7.90 -16.48 -12.51
N ILE A 206 -8.99 -17.22 -12.36
CA ILE A 206 -9.69 -17.34 -11.07
C ILE A 206 -9.93 -18.82 -10.74
N THR A 207 -9.59 -19.21 -9.51
CA THR A 207 -9.88 -20.53 -8.96
C THR A 207 -10.52 -20.44 -7.58
N PHE A 208 -11.33 -21.44 -7.27
CA PHE A 208 -12.10 -21.56 -6.04
C PHE A 208 -11.82 -22.92 -5.40
N GLU A 209 -11.41 -22.91 -4.14
CA GLU A 209 -11.10 -24.10 -3.35
C GLU A 209 -12.15 -24.27 -2.24
N SER A 210 -12.65 -25.49 -2.05
CA SER A 210 -13.31 -25.90 -0.80
C SER A 210 -12.35 -26.77 -0.01
N ARG A 211 -12.18 -26.50 1.29
CA ARG A 211 -11.27 -27.23 2.18
C ARG A 211 -12.03 -28.01 3.24
N ASN A 212 -11.47 -29.13 3.67
CA ASN A 212 -11.88 -29.83 4.87
C ASN A 212 -11.53 -28.99 6.11
N GLN A 213 -12.23 -29.23 7.21
CA GLN A 213 -11.74 -28.82 8.53
C GLN A 213 -10.51 -29.67 8.88
N ALA A 214 -9.42 -29.00 9.29
CA ALA A 214 -8.23 -29.64 9.81
C ALA A 214 -8.54 -30.44 11.09
N PRO A 215 -7.70 -31.41 11.50
CA PRO A 215 -6.50 -31.89 10.81
C PRO A 215 -6.81 -32.65 9.52
N PHE A 216 -5.96 -32.51 8.51
CA PHE A 216 -6.19 -33.12 7.18
C PHE A 216 -5.83 -34.60 7.12
N LYS A 217 -4.82 -35.04 7.88
CA LYS A 217 -4.29 -36.41 7.83
C LYS A 217 -5.35 -37.53 7.85
N PRO A 218 -6.39 -37.51 8.71
CA PRO A 218 -7.42 -38.56 8.70
C PRO A 218 -8.43 -38.44 7.54
N ARG A 219 -8.44 -37.33 6.80
CA ARG A 219 -9.45 -37.05 5.78
C ARG A 219 -9.13 -37.80 4.49
N LYS A 220 -10.04 -38.70 4.09
CA LYS A 220 -9.94 -39.48 2.84
C LYS A 220 -10.88 -39.00 1.74
N SER A 221 -11.77 -38.06 2.06
CA SER A 221 -12.74 -37.51 1.11
C SER A 221 -13.13 -36.09 1.49
N ILE A 222 -13.75 -35.41 0.55
CA ILE A 222 -14.38 -34.10 0.74
C ILE A 222 -15.59 -33.98 -0.17
N THR A 223 -16.63 -33.34 0.35
CA THR A 223 -17.69 -32.75 -0.46
C THR A 223 -17.54 -31.24 -0.39
N GLY A 224 -17.20 -30.61 -1.52
CA GLY A 224 -17.03 -29.17 -1.58
C GLY A 224 -18.32 -28.41 -1.32
N VAL A 225 -18.18 -27.13 -0.98
CA VAL A 225 -19.32 -26.24 -0.75
C VAL A 225 -20.13 -26.08 -2.03
N ARG A 226 -21.38 -25.62 -1.87
CA ARG A 226 -22.24 -25.31 -3.01
C ARG A 226 -21.86 -23.94 -3.56
N TRP A 227 -21.25 -23.92 -4.74
CA TRP A 227 -21.00 -22.69 -5.48
C TRP A 227 -22.16 -22.37 -6.42
N VAL A 228 -22.49 -21.09 -6.57
CA VAL A 228 -23.58 -20.64 -7.43
C VAL A 228 -23.11 -19.50 -8.32
N ILE A 229 -23.36 -19.66 -9.63
CA ILE A 229 -23.05 -18.69 -10.67
C ILE A 229 -24.35 -18.03 -11.11
N ARG A 230 -24.46 -16.71 -10.94
CA ARG A 230 -25.67 -15.91 -11.20
C ARG A 230 -25.36 -14.72 -12.12
N ALA A 231 -26.05 -14.63 -13.25
CA ALA A 231 -26.00 -13.44 -14.12
C ALA A 231 -26.91 -12.33 -13.58
N TYR A 232 -26.51 -11.07 -13.79
CA TYR A 232 -27.33 -9.89 -13.50
C TYR A 232 -27.12 -8.79 -14.56
N ARG A 233 -28.05 -7.82 -14.60
CA ARG A 233 -27.95 -6.60 -15.41
C ARG A 233 -27.59 -5.41 -14.53
N GLY A 234 -26.82 -4.47 -15.06
CA GLY A 234 -26.46 -3.23 -14.38
C GLY A 234 -25.10 -3.28 -13.68
N SER A 235 -24.95 -2.42 -12.67
CA SER A 235 -23.69 -2.24 -11.93
C SER A 235 -23.43 -3.35 -10.92
N TRP A 236 -22.20 -3.38 -10.44
CA TRP A 236 -21.71 -4.36 -9.46
C TRP A 236 -22.55 -4.39 -8.17
N ALA A 237 -23.19 -3.27 -7.83
CA ALA A 237 -24.06 -3.14 -6.66
C ALA A 237 -25.26 -4.10 -6.73
N VAL A 238 -25.73 -4.46 -7.93
CA VAL A 238 -26.77 -5.49 -8.11
C VAL A 238 -26.25 -6.87 -7.70
N GLY A 239 -25.04 -7.22 -8.15
CA GLY A 239 -24.36 -8.47 -7.78
C GLY A 239 -24.08 -8.57 -6.28
N ALA A 240 -23.51 -7.51 -5.69
CA ALA A 240 -23.28 -7.43 -4.25
C ALA A 240 -24.59 -7.51 -3.45
N GLY A 241 -25.65 -6.84 -3.92
CA GLY A 241 -26.97 -6.88 -3.30
C GLY A 241 -27.64 -8.26 -3.35
N LEU A 242 -27.41 -9.05 -4.41
CA LEU A 242 -27.87 -10.45 -4.48
C LEU A 242 -27.21 -11.31 -3.40
N TYR A 243 -25.89 -11.15 -3.22
CA TYR A 243 -25.17 -11.84 -2.14
C TYR A 243 -25.65 -11.39 -0.76
N ARG A 244 -25.74 -10.08 -0.54
CA ARG A 244 -26.20 -9.50 0.73
C ARG A 244 -27.56 -10.06 1.16
N ARG A 245 -28.54 -10.10 0.26
CA ARG A 245 -29.88 -10.65 0.57
C ARG A 245 -29.82 -12.12 0.97
N TRP A 246 -28.95 -12.91 0.32
CA TRP A 246 -28.72 -14.30 0.71
C TRP A 246 -28.10 -14.38 2.12
N ALA A 247 -27.06 -13.58 2.39
CA ALA A 247 -26.36 -13.58 3.67
C ALA A 247 -27.26 -13.11 4.83
N GLU A 248 -28.06 -12.05 4.63
CA GLU A 248 -29.05 -11.56 5.59
C GLU A 248 -30.03 -12.67 6.00
N HIS A 249 -30.48 -13.48 5.06
CA HIS A 249 -31.38 -14.60 5.34
C HIS A 249 -30.64 -15.80 5.97
N ALA A 250 -29.49 -16.19 5.43
CA ALA A 250 -28.74 -17.37 5.87
C ALA A 250 -28.13 -17.19 7.27
N TYR A 251 -27.75 -15.96 7.63
CA TYR A 251 -27.03 -15.64 8.85
C TYR A 251 -27.82 -14.80 9.85
N VAL A 252 -29.04 -14.37 9.49
CA VAL A 252 -29.91 -13.51 10.31
C VAL A 252 -29.21 -12.21 10.70
N VAL A 253 -28.53 -11.58 9.74
CA VAL A 253 -27.81 -10.32 9.95
C VAL A 253 -28.81 -9.20 10.24
N GLN A 254 -28.63 -8.52 11.37
CA GLN A 254 -29.46 -7.37 11.74
C GLN A 254 -28.84 -6.07 11.20
N PRO A 255 -29.64 -5.17 10.61
CA PRO A 255 -29.19 -3.82 10.30
C PRO A 255 -28.68 -3.12 11.55
N LEU A 256 -27.67 -2.24 11.40
CA LEU A 256 -27.07 -1.52 12.53
C LEU A 256 -28.11 -0.75 13.36
N SER A 257 -29.13 -0.19 12.72
CA SER A 257 -30.22 0.54 13.40
C SER A 257 -31.10 -0.32 14.31
N LYS A 258 -31.02 -1.65 14.19
CA LYS A 258 -31.73 -2.61 15.05
C LYS A 258 -30.83 -3.26 16.10
N LYS A 259 -29.50 -3.06 16.02
CA LYS A 259 -28.56 -3.55 17.02
C LYS A 259 -28.62 -2.70 18.28
N ARG A 260 -28.29 -3.32 19.42
CA ARG A 260 -28.04 -2.60 20.67
C ARG A 260 -26.55 -2.39 20.85
N PRO A 261 -26.09 -1.32 21.52
CA PRO A 261 -26.90 -0.23 22.05
C PRO A 261 -27.35 0.75 20.94
N GLU A 262 -28.53 1.35 21.11
CA GLU A 262 -29.15 2.22 20.08
C GLU A 262 -28.28 3.42 19.69
N TRP A 263 -27.48 3.94 20.63
CA TRP A 263 -26.61 5.08 20.37
C TRP A 263 -25.53 4.78 19.34
N ALA A 264 -25.15 3.50 19.13
CA ALA A 264 -24.05 3.12 18.24
C ALA A 264 -24.32 3.55 16.79
N ALA A 265 -25.56 3.37 16.32
CA ALA A 265 -26.00 3.82 15.00
C ALA A 265 -25.96 5.36 14.83
N GLY A 266 -25.80 6.12 15.92
CA GLY A 266 -25.70 7.58 15.95
C GLY A 266 -24.28 8.16 15.88
N ILE A 267 -23.24 7.32 16.00
CA ILE A 267 -21.85 7.79 15.90
C ILE A 267 -21.52 8.21 14.47
N ARG A 268 -20.85 9.34 14.33
CA ARG A 268 -20.48 9.92 13.02
C ARG A 268 -19.01 10.33 12.92
N PHE A 269 -18.27 10.22 14.03
CA PHE A 269 -16.86 10.58 14.10
C PHE A 269 -16.15 9.70 15.13
N VAL A 270 -14.90 9.33 14.82
CA VAL A 270 -14.02 8.61 15.76
C VAL A 270 -12.75 9.42 15.98
N ALA A 271 -12.31 9.53 17.22
CA ALA A 271 -11.00 10.06 17.55
C ALA A 271 -10.19 8.98 18.28
N THR A 272 -9.02 8.65 17.75
CA THR A 272 -8.06 7.78 18.46
C THR A 272 -7.24 8.67 19.37
N VAL A 273 -7.35 8.49 20.67
CA VAL A 273 -6.80 9.41 21.66
C VAL A 273 -5.98 8.67 22.71
N ARG A 274 -5.01 9.39 23.29
CA ARG A 274 -4.38 9.04 24.56
C ARG A 274 -5.25 9.54 25.71
N MET A 275 -4.94 9.14 26.94
CA MET A 275 -5.63 9.60 28.15
C MET A 275 -5.26 11.03 28.57
N ASP A 276 -5.37 12.00 27.65
CA ASP A 276 -5.08 13.42 27.87
C ASP A 276 -6.38 14.22 28.07
N LEU A 277 -6.56 14.79 29.27
CA LEU A 277 -7.74 15.56 29.64
C LEU A 277 -7.84 16.91 28.93
N ASP A 278 -6.72 17.53 28.57
CA ASP A 278 -6.72 18.79 27.84
C ASP A 278 -7.17 18.59 26.39
N VAL A 279 -6.74 17.47 25.77
CA VAL A 279 -7.27 17.03 24.46
C VAL A 279 -8.78 16.86 24.52
N LEU A 280 -9.33 16.17 25.54
CA LEU A 280 -10.78 16.00 25.68
C LEU A 280 -11.52 17.35 25.75
N ARG A 281 -11.02 18.25 26.59
CA ARG A 281 -11.63 19.56 26.82
C ARG A 281 -11.69 20.39 25.54
N VAL A 282 -10.60 20.45 24.78
CA VAL A 282 -10.55 21.21 23.53
C VAL A 282 -11.34 20.49 22.44
N LEU A 283 -11.25 19.16 22.34
CA LEU A 283 -12.00 18.38 21.35
C LEU A 283 -13.51 18.57 21.50
N ALA A 284 -14.03 18.58 22.74
CA ALA A 284 -15.45 18.80 23.03
C ALA A 284 -15.99 20.14 22.49
N GLN A 285 -15.12 21.13 22.29
CA GLN A 285 -15.47 22.43 21.70
C GLN A 285 -15.48 22.41 20.17
N ARG A 286 -14.93 21.37 19.54
CA ARG A 286 -14.72 21.26 18.09
C ARG A 286 -15.67 20.26 17.43
N VAL A 287 -16.22 19.31 18.19
CA VAL A 287 -17.10 18.24 17.69
C VAL A 287 -18.40 18.16 18.48
N ILE A 288 -19.30 17.23 18.10
CA ILE A 288 -20.51 16.90 18.89
C ILE A 288 -20.17 15.66 19.73
N PRO A 289 -19.92 15.77 21.05
CA PRO A 289 -19.43 14.64 21.85
C PRO A 289 -20.35 13.41 21.81
N SER A 290 -21.67 13.62 21.87
CA SER A 290 -22.66 12.52 21.86
C SER A 290 -22.72 11.72 20.56
N ARG A 291 -22.07 12.20 19.49
CA ARG A 291 -21.92 11.51 18.19
C ARG A 291 -20.47 11.12 17.91
N THR A 292 -19.59 11.21 18.90
CA THR A 292 -18.15 10.96 18.79
C THR A 292 -17.73 9.80 19.68
N LEU A 293 -17.04 8.83 19.08
CA LEU A 293 -16.45 7.69 19.79
C LEU A 293 -14.95 7.96 20.01
N LEU A 294 -14.50 7.81 21.25
CA LEU A 294 -13.10 7.88 21.63
C LEU A 294 -12.53 6.47 21.68
N TYR A 295 -11.62 6.17 20.77
CA TYR A 295 -10.87 4.92 20.77
C TYR A 295 -9.57 5.11 21.58
N VAL A 296 -9.37 4.28 22.61
CA VAL A 296 -8.29 4.46 23.60
C VAL A 296 -7.41 3.21 23.67
N PRO A 297 -6.31 3.13 22.90
CA PRO A 297 -5.45 1.96 22.86
C PRO A 297 -4.60 1.74 24.12
N ASP A 298 -4.12 2.83 24.75
CA ASP A 298 -3.11 2.83 25.81
C ASP A 298 -3.67 2.96 27.23
N TRP A 299 -4.82 2.35 27.51
CA TRP A 299 -5.55 2.52 28.77
C TRP A 299 -5.08 1.63 29.94
N ARG A 300 -4.47 0.48 29.63
CA ARG A 300 -4.06 -0.52 30.62
C ARG A 300 -2.82 -0.09 31.39
N ARG A 301 -2.58 -0.73 32.54
CA ARG A 301 -1.32 -0.61 33.29
C ARG A 301 -0.15 -1.15 32.46
N ASP A 302 -0.36 -2.32 31.86
CA ASP A 302 0.62 -2.96 31.00
C ASP A 302 0.55 -2.34 29.59
N GLU A 303 1.70 -2.26 28.91
CA GLU A 303 1.79 -1.65 27.58
C GLU A 303 0.91 -2.36 26.54
N TYR A 304 0.72 -1.70 25.40
CA TYR A 304 0.02 -2.24 24.24
C TYR A 304 0.55 -3.65 23.88
N ASP A 305 -0.36 -4.59 23.63
CA ASP A 305 -0.05 -5.99 23.29
C ASP A 305 0.79 -6.81 24.28
N ARG A 306 0.84 -6.40 25.55
CA ARG A 306 1.55 -7.15 26.60
C ARG A 306 0.64 -7.76 27.64
N ASN A 307 1.05 -8.90 28.21
CA ASN A 307 0.45 -9.52 29.38
C ASN A 307 -1.06 -9.85 29.25
N TYR A 308 -1.58 -10.04 28.03
CA TYR A 308 -2.95 -10.55 27.87
C TYR A 308 -3.10 -11.94 28.54
N PRO A 309 -4.26 -12.29 29.13
CA PRO A 309 -5.50 -11.51 29.22
C PRO A 309 -5.64 -10.69 30.52
N ASP A 310 -4.56 -10.07 31.04
CA ASP A 310 -4.68 -9.07 32.11
C ASP A 310 -5.21 -7.74 31.53
N TYR A 311 -6.34 -7.27 32.07
CA TYR A 311 -7.02 -6.04 31.65
C TYR A 311 -7.06 -5.01 32.78
N THR A 312 -6.05 -5.01 33.66
CA THR A 312 -5.93 -4.03 34.73
C THR A 312 -5.72 -2.64 34.16
N ALA A 313 -6.62 -1.71 34.48
CA ALA A 313 -6.53 -0.32 34.04
C ALA A 313 -5.35 0.42 34.68
N SER A 314 -4.78 1.39 33.95
CA SER A 314 -3.89 2.37 34.56
C SER A 314 -4.65 3.28 35.54
N PRO A 315 -3.96 3.93 36.50
CA PRO A 315 -4.61 4.87 37.41
C PRO A 315 -5.30 6.06 36.71
N ALA A 316 -4.83 6.45 35.52
CA ALA A 316 -5.36 7.58 34.76
C ALA A 316 -6.69 7.26 34.05
N PHE A 317 -6.99 5.98 33.82
CA PHE A 317 -8.13 5.59 32.98
C PHE A 317 -9.49 5.98 33.57
N GLY A 318 -9.71 5.74 34.87
CA GLY A 318 -10.98 6.08 35.52
C GLY A 318 -11.31 7.58 35.44
N PRO A 319 -10.40 8.48 35.85
CA PRO A 319 -10.56 9.92 35.69
C PRO A 319 -10.82 10.35 34.24
N PHE A 320 -10.12 9.74 33.28
CA PHE A 320 -10.31 10.02 31.85
C PHE A 320 -11.73 9.65 31.38
N VAL A 321 -12.22 8.46 31.72
CA VAL A 321 -13.57 8.02 31.33
C VAL A 321 -14.64 8.92 31.93
N ALA A 322 -14.51 9.27 33.22
CA ALA A 322 -15.45 10.16 33.89
C ALA A 322 -15.53 11.54 33.22
N GLU A 323 -14.39 12.12 32.85
CA GLU A 323 -14.33 13.41 32.17
C GLU A 323 -14.87 13.34 30.74
N ALA A 324 -14.57 12.26 30.01
CA ALA A 324 -15.14 12.01 28.68
C ALA A 324 -16.67 11.95 28.72
N HIS A 325 -17.24 11.23 29.70
CA HIS A 325 -18.69 11.16 29.90
C HIS A 325 -19.30 12.49 30.33
N ARG A 326 -18.59 13.30 31.13
CA ARG A 326 -19.03 14.65 31.51
C ARG A 326 -19.25 15.55 30.29
N PHE A 327 -18.42 15.40 29.24
CA PHE A 327 -18.61 16.08 27.96
C PHE A 327 -19.64 15.40 27.04
N GLY A 328 -19.99 14.14 27.31
CA GLY A 328 -20.96 13.36 26.53
C GLY A 328 -20.33 12.46 25.46
N PHE A 329 -19.02 12.22 25.51
CA PHE A 329 -18.36 11.27 24.61
C PHE A 329 -18.72 9.81 24.95
N ARG A 330 -18.49 8.92 23.97
CA ARG A 330 -18.49 7.46 24.18
C ARG A 330 -17.05 6.95 24.22
N VAL A 331 -16.73 6.04 25.13
CA VAL A 331 -15.36 5.54 25.32
C VAL A 331 -15.25 4.06 24.93
N MET A 332 -14.25 3.76 24.11
CA MET A 332 -13.94 2.43 23.61
C MET A 332 -12.47 2.06 23.90
N PRO A 333 -12.17 1.40 25.03
CA PRO A 333 -10.86 0.79 25.26
C PRO A 333 -10.56 -0.36 24.30
N HIS A 334 -9.28 -0.53 24.01
CA HIS A 334 -8.72 -1.65 23.24
C HIS A 334 -8.51 -2.91 24.10
N VAL A 335 -8.94 -4.08 23.64
CA VAL A 335 -8.74 -5.39 24.27
C VAL A 335 -8.47 -6.44 23.20
N ASN A 336 -7.82 -7.57 23.51
CA ASN A 336 -7.58 -8.62 22.52
C ASN A 336 -8.46 -9.85 22.78
N TYR A 337 -9.23 -10.29 21.78
CA TYR A 337 -10.31 -11.25 22.00
C TYR A 337 -9.85 -12.70 22.23
N PHE A 338 -8.58 -13.01 21.93
CA PHE A 338 -8.05 -14.37 21.98
C PHE A 338 -6.58 -14.53 22.39
N GLY A 339 -5.89 -13.42 22.71
CA GLY A 339 -4.46 -13.38 22.97
C GLY A 339 -4.12 -13.77 24.41
N CYS A 340 -3.12 -14.63 24.59
CA CYS A 340 -2.57 -14.96 25.91
C CYS A 340 -1.06 -14.87 25.89
N ASP A 341 -0.49 -13.95 26.65
CA ASP A 341 0.96 -13.80 26.80
C ASP A 341 1.54 -15.05 27.49
N PRO A 342 2.60 -15.67 26.95
CA PRO A 342 3.18 -16.87 27.54
C PRO A 342 3.76 -16.65 28.94
N LYS A 343 4.02 -15.39 29.34
CA LYS A 343 4.46 -15.02 30.69
C LYS A 343 3.29 -14.84 31.67
N ASN A 344 2.06 -14.78 31.18
CA ASN A 344 0.88 -14.66 32.03
C ASN A 344 0.56 -16.02 32.70
N PRO A 345 0.22 -16.05 34.01
CA PRO A 345 -0.11 -17.31 34.69
C PRO A 345 -1.25 -18.12 34.05
N GLU A 346 -2.19 -17.45 33.38
CA GLU A 346 -3.31 -18.11 32.70
C GLU A 346 -2.85 -18.96 31.50
N TYR A 347 -1.68 -18.67 30.93
CA TYR A 347 -1.16 -19.41 29.78
C TYR A 347 -0.92 -20.89 30.07
N ALA A 348 -0.46 -21.23 31.29
CA ALA A 348 -0.14 -22.60 31.66
C ALA A 348 -1.34 -23.56 31.48
N ARG A 349 -2.56 -23.10 31.76
CA ARG A 349 -3.80 -23.85 31.55
C ARG A 349 -4.39 -23.67 30.14
N LEU A 350 -4.20 -22.51 29.52
CA LEU A 350 -4.80 -22.18 28.22
C LEU A 350 -4.00 -22.67 27.01
N GLN A 351 -2.70 -22.94 27.14
CA GLN A 351 -1.82 -23.34 26.03
C GLN A 351 -2.31 -24.58 25.28
N GLN A 352 -3.09 -25.46 25.92
CA GLN A 352 -3.69 -26.64 25.28
C GLN A 352 -4.70 -26.26 24.17
N TYR A 353 -5.23 -25.04 24.21
CA TYR A 353 -6.17 -24.50 23.23
C TYR A 353 -5.48 -23.53 22.26
N GLN A 354 -4.16 -23.40 22.30
CA GLN A 354 -3.44 -22.56 21.34
C GLN A 354 -3.62 -23.14 19.93
N MET A 355 -4.11 -22.31 19.02
CA MET A 355 -4.35 -22.71 17.64
C MET A 355 -3.06 -23.10 16.93
N ARG A 356 -3.17 -24.02 15.98
CA ARG A 356 -2.06 -24.52 15.17
C ARG A 356 -2.35 -24.35 13.70
N ASP A 357 -1.31 -24.06 12.94
CA ASP A 357 -1.39 -24.04 11.49
C ASP A 357 -1.66 -25.45 10.93
N PRO A 358 -2.60 -25.61 9.99
CA PRO A 358 -3.01 -26.92 9.48
C PRO A 358 -2.04 -27.58 8.49
N PHE A 359 -0.95 -26.91 8.10
CA PHE A 359 0.05 -27.42 7.16
C PHE A 359 1.41 -27.69 7.84
N HIS A 360 1.90 -26.77 8.66
CA HIS A 360 3.17 -26.91 9.36
C HIS A 360 3.03 -27.36 10.82
N HIS A 361 1.80 -27.48 11.33
CA HIS A 361 1.46 -27.99 12.66
C HIS A 361 2.04 -27.17 13.84
N GLN A 362 2.63 -26.00 13.53
CA GLN A 362 3.24 -25.12 14.52
C GLN A 362 2.16 -24.30 15.24
N PRO A 363 2.34 -23.99 16.54
CA PRO A 363 1.47 -23.08 17.24
C PRO A 363 1.47 -21.68 16.61
N LEU A 364 0.30 -21.05 16.57
CA LEU A 364 0.13 -19.70 16.04
C LEU A 364 0.34 -18.65 17.13
N TRP A 365 1.01 -17.56 16.75
CA TRP A 365 1.41 -16.46 17.62
C TRP A 365 1.18 -15.12 16.93
N TRP A 366 0.95 -14.08 17.73
CA TRP A 366 1.42 -12.75 17.38
C TRP A 366 2.87 -12.64 17.83
N ASP A 367 3.76 -12.25 16.93
CA ASP A 367 5.18 -12.06 17.21
C ASP A 367 5.64 -10.76 16.55
N TRP A 368 6.00 -9.78 17.37
CA TRP A 368 6.43 -8.47 16.92
C TRP A 368 7.84 -8.17 17.47
N PRO A 369 8.89 -8.50 16.70
CA PRO A 369 10.28 -8.39 17.15
C PRO A 369 10.83 -6.96 17.11
N ARG A 370 10.08 -5.99 16.53
CA ARG A 370 10.53 -4.58 16.47
C ARG A 370 10.39 -3.85 17.82
N ALA A 371 9.62 -4.38 18.77
CA ALA A 371 9.49 -3.82 20.13
C ALA A 371 10.60 -4.33 21.06
N GLU A 372 10.91 -3.57 22.10
CA GLU A 372 11.87 -3.96 23.15
C GLU A 372 11.19 -3.94 24.53
N PRO A 373 11.09 -5.08 25.25
CA PRO A 373 11.34 -6.43 24.75
C PRO A 373 10.34 -6.81 23.63
N PRO A 374 10.63 -7.81 22.78
CA PRO A 374 9.71 -8.27 21.75
C PRO A 374 8.31 -8.55 22.30
N ILE A 375 7.29 -8.14 21.56
CA ILE A 375 5.89 -8.43 21.89
C ILE A 375 5.58 -9.83 21.35
N LYS A 376 4.98 -10.69 22.18
CA LYS A 376 4.60 -12.04 21.79
C LYS A 376 3.43 -12.56 22.62
N PHE A 377 2.38 -13.07 21.97
CA PHE A 377 1.29 -13.76 22.64
C PHE A 377 0.68 -14.87 21.78
N ALA A 378 0.16 -15.90 22.45
CA ALA A 378 -0.45 -17.06 21.82
C ALA A 378 -1.88 -16.77 21.36
N TYR A 379 -2.28 -17.31 20.22
CA TYR A 379 -3.67 -17.27 19.77
C TYR A 379 -4.46 -18.45 20.36
N ILE A 380 -5.32 -18.18 21.34
CA ILE A 380 -6.15 -19.19 22.00
C ILE A 380 -7.45 -19.38 21.23
N ASN A 381 -7.81 -20.63 20.89
CA ASN A 381 -9.00 -20.90 20.10
C ASN A 381 -10.29 -20.45 20.85
N PRO A 382 -11.10 -19.51 20.32
CA PRO A 382 -12.32 -19.04 20.96
C PRO A 382 -13.41 -20.11 21.14
N ALA A 383 -13.26 -21.27 20.49
CA ALA A 383 -14.09 -22.44 20.71
C ALA A 383 -13.94 -23.03 22.13
N SER A 384 -12.82 -22.77 22.82
CA SER A 384 -12.64 -23.12 24.23
C SER A 384 -13.65 -22.38 25.13
N ARG A 385 -14.53 -23.12 25.78
CA ARG A 385 -15.46 -22.59 26.79
C ARG A 385 -14.70 -21.96 27.96
N GLU A 386 -13.56 -22.52 28.32
CA GLU A 386 -12.70 -22.02 29.38
C GLU A 386 -12.18 -20.61 29.05
N TRP A 387 -11.71 -20.40 27.82
CA TRP A 387 -11.32 -19.08 27.33
C TRP A 387 -12.47 -18.09 27.37
N ARG A 388 -13.62 -18.45 26.78
CA ARG A 388 -14.80 -17.56 26.73
C ARG A 388 -15.26 -17.13 28.12
N THR A 389 -15.28 -18.08 29.05
CA THR A 389 -15.69 -17.80 30.45
C THR A 389 -14.76 -16.79 31.11
N LEU A 390 -13.44 -16.99 30.98
CA LEU A 390 -12.44 -16.06 31.51
C LEU A 390 -12.58 -14.67 30.88
N PHE A 391 -12.57 -14.59 29.56
CA PHE A 391 -12.59 -13.32 28.83
C PHE A 391 -13.85 -12.52 29.16
N ILE A 392 -15.03 -13.14 29.10
CA ILE A 392 -16.30 -12.49 29.43
C ILE A 392 -16.31 -12.00 30.87
N ALA A 393 -15.77 -12.76 31.83
CA ALA A 393 -15.69 -12.33 33.22
C ALA A 393 -14.84 -11.06 33.38
N ARG A 394 -13.68 -10.98 32.71
CA ARG A 394 -12.81 -9.80 32.72
C ARG A 394 -13.47 -8.59 32.06
N MET A 395 -14.17 -8.78 30.94
CA MET A 395 -14.89 -7.69 30.27
C MET A 395 -16.05 -7.17 31.13
N LYS A 396 -16.79 -8.05 31.81
CA LYS A 396 -17.83 -7.63 32.77
C LYS A 396 -17.27 -6.80 33.91
N GLU A 397 -16.11 -7.18 34.45
CA GLU A 397 -15.42 -6.42 35.50
C GLU A 397 -15.04 -5.02 35.00
N LEU A 398 -14.35 -4.94 33.86
CA LEU A 398 -13.95 -3.69 33.20
C LEU A 398 -15.14 -2.76 32.97
N CYS A 399 -16.18 -3.25 32.28
CA CYS A 399 -17.35 -2.44 31.94
C CYS A 399 -18.11 -1.96 33.16
N ARG A 400 -18.27 -2.80 34.20
CA ARG A 400 -18.96 -2.40 35.43
C ARG A 400 -18.19 -1.38 36.24
N ARG A 401 -16.86 -1.53 36.33
CA ARG A 401 -16.01 -0.67 37.17
C ARG A 401 -15.85 0.74 36.60
N TYR A 402 -15.77 0.85 35.27
CA TYR A 402 -15.47 2.12 34.60
C TYR A 402 -16.61 2.66 33.74
N SER A 403 -17.77 1.99 33.67
CA SER A 403 -18.92 2.38 32.85
C SER A 403 -18.61 2.49 31.34
N ILE A 404 -17.85 1.52 30.83
CA ILE A 404 -17.39 1.51 29.43
C ILE A 404 -18.55 1.40 28.44
N ASP A 405 -18.55 2.21 27.37
CA ASP A 405 -19.59 2.22 26.34
C ASP A 405 -19.38 1.16 25.25
N ALA A 406 -18.12 0.93 24.84
CA ALA A 406 -17.79 -0.01 23.78
C ALA A 406 -16.48 -0.76 24.06
N LEU A 407 -16.28 -1.92 23.44
CA LEU A 407 -15.03 -2.67 23.49
C LEU A 407 -14.48 -2.86 22.08
N HIS A 408 -13.23 -2.44 21.84
CA HIS A 408 -12.52 -2.80 20.62
C HIS A 408 -11.81 -4.12 20.83
N LEU A 409 -12.29 -5.15 20.15
CA LEU A 409 -11.79 -6.51 20.10
C LEU A 409 -10.75 -6.61 18.99
N ASP A 410 -9.50 -6.59 19.39
CA ASP A 410 -8.35 -6.69 18.51
C ASP A 410 -8.27 -8.07 17.84
N GLN A 411 -7.79 -8.11 16.60
CA GLN A 411 -7.59 -9.30 15.77
C GLN A 411 -8.86 -10.14 15.46
N THR A 412 -10.07 -9.59 15.50
CA THR A 412 -11.30 -10.37 15.20
C THR A 412 -11.40 -10.88 13.75
N LEU A 413 -10.61 -10.33 12.82
CA LEU A 413 -10.46 -10.90 11.48
C LEU A 413 -9.70 -12.25 11.47
N CYS A 414 -8.86 -12.52 12.46
CA CYS A 414 -8.01 -13.71 12.53
C CYS A 414 -8.84 -14.93 12.98
N ILE A 415 -9.31 -15.73 12.02
CA ILE A 415 -10.07 -16.96 12.27
C ILE A 415 -9.46 -18.08 11.42
N PHE A 416 -8.82 -19.04 12.08
CA PHE A 416 -7.98 -20.04 11.41
C PHE A 416 -8.67 -21.41 11.30
N ASN A 417 -8.26 -22.19 10.28
CA ASN A 417 -8.58 -23.61 10.20
C ASN A 417 -7.64 -24.39 11.14
N ASP A 418 -7.98 -24.45 12.42
CA ASP A 418 -7.12 -24.98 13.48
C ASP A 418 -6.82 -26.49 13.32
N ASP A 419 -5.53 -26.84 13.30
CA ASP A 419 -5.06 -28.23 13.22
C ASP A 419 -5.41 -29.08 14.45
N ASN A 420 -5.68 -28.45 15.59
CA ASN A 420 -6.23 -29.16 16.75
C ASN A 420 -7.62 -29.77 16.46
N GLY A 421 -8.29 -29.35 15.39
CA GLY A 421 -9.61 -29.80 15.02
C GLY A 421 -10.71 -29.05 15.77
N LEU A 422 -11.70 -29.80 16.27
CA LEU A 422 -12.79 -29.21 17.05
C LEU A 422 -12.35 -29.07 18.51
N VAL A 423 -12.53 -27.87 19.08
CA VAL A 423 -12.34 -27.60 20.50
C VAL A 423 -13.72 -27.41 21.11
N ASP A 424 -14.03 -28.15 22.18
CA ASP A 424 -15.36 -28.18 22.81
C ASP A 424 -16.52 -28.39 21.81
N GLY A 425 -16.27 -29.17 20.75
CA GLY A 425 -17.24 -29.49 19.71
C GLY A 425 -17.47 -28.39 18.66
N MET A 426 -16.68 -27.32 18.67
CA MET A 426 -16.79 -26.20 17.73
C MET A 426 -15.50 -26.02 16.92
N THR A 427 -15.66 -25.56 15.68
CA THR A 427 -14.58 -24.97 14.88
C THR A 427 -14.17 -23.61 15.46
N CYS A 428 -13.01 -23.07 15.08
CA CYS A 428 -12.60 -21.71 15.45
C CYS A 428 -13.64 -20.67 15.00
N ALA A 429 -14.19 -20.80 13.79
CA ALA A 429 -15.25 -19.92 13.27
C ALA A 429 -16.52 -19.93 14.13
N GLU A 430 -17.01 -21.11 14.52
CA GLU A 430 -18.15 -21.26 15.42
C GLU A 430 -17.84 -20.73 16.83
N GLY A 431 -16.62 -20.95 17.32
CA GLY A 431 -16.13 -20.44 18.59
C GLY A 431 -16.08 -18.91 18.64
N SER A 432 -15.56 -18.27 17.60
CA SER A 432 -15.52 -16.81 17.48
C SER A 432 -16.93 -16.23 17.46
N LEU A 433 -17.85 -16.85 16.73
CA LEU A 433 -19.27 -16.46 16.74
C LEU A 433 -19.91 -16.64 18.12
N ALA A 434 -19.62 -17.75 18.80
CA ALA A 434 -20.13 -18.04 20.15
C ALA A 434 -19.63 -17.02 21.17
N LEU A 435 -18.34 -16.66 21.14
CA LEU A 435 -17.75 -15.64 22.00
C LEU A 435 -18.44 -14.30 21.85
N HIS A 436 -18.63 -13.82 20.61
CA HIS A 436 -19.31 -12.55 20.36
C HIS A 436 -20.77 -12.56 20.86
N ARG A 437 -21.50 -13.64 20.59
CA ARG A 437 -22.88 -13.81 21.07
C ARG A 437 -22.96 -13.82 22.59
N GLU A 438 -22.10 -14.60 23.26
CA GLU A 438 -22.09 -14.72 24.73
C GLU A 438 -21.64 -13.41 25.39
N LEU A 439 -20.66 -12.72 24.82
CA LEU A 439 -20.23 -11.39 25.28
C LEU A 439 -21.36 -10.38 25.15
N LYS A 440 -22.05 -10.34 24.00
CA LYS A 440 -23.19 -9.44 23.80
C LYS A 440 -24.35 -9.74 24.74
N ALA A 441 -24.62 -11.02 25.01
CA ALA A 441 -25.62 -11.42 25.99
C ALA A 441 -25.24 -10.97 27.41
N ALA A 442 -23.96 -11.01 27.75
CA ALA A 442 -23.45 -10.58 29.06
C ALA A 442 -23.40 -9.06 29.23
N LEU A 443 -23.23 -8.32 28.14
CA LEU A 443 -23.06 -6.86 28.08
C LEU A 443 -23.93 -6.24 26.97
N PRO A 444 -25.26 -6.31 27.10
CA PRO A 444 -26.19 -5.92 26.01
C PRO A 444 -26.12 -4.44 25.64
N ASP A 445 -25.71 -3.59 26.58
CA ASP A 445 -25.63 -2.14 26.41
C ASP A 445 -24.21 -1.64 26.04
N VAL A 446 -23.25 -2.56 25.89
CA VAL A 446 -21.89 -2.28 25.43
C VAL A 446 -21.79 -2.60 23.95
N ALA A 447 -21.31 -1.65 23.14
CA ALA A 447 -21.06 -1.88 21.73
C ALA A 447 -19.78 -2.71 21.53
N LEU A 448 -19.73 -3.56 20.51
CA LEU A 448 -18.53 -4.31 20.14
C LEU A 448 -17.94 -3.71 18.86
N SER A 449 -16.62 -3.64 18.83
CA SER A 449 -15.85 -3.25 17.65
C SER A 449 -14.82 -4.32 17.31
N GLY A 450 -14.61 -4.60 16.02
CA GLY A 450 -13.55 -5.51 15.56
C GLY A 450 -12.32 -4.79 14.97
N GLU A 451 -11.16 -5.45 14.98
CA GLU A 451 -10.01 -5.12 14.14
C GLU A 451 -10.17 -5.82 12.78
N GLY A 452 -10.61 -5.07 11.76
CA GLY A 452 -11.06 -5.63 10.48
C GLY A 452 -12.49 -6.16 10.52
N LEU A 453 -12.94 -6.73 9.40
CA LEU A 453 -14.29 -7.28 9.28
C LEU A 453 -14.30 -8.56 8.47
N ASN A 454 -15.12 -9.50 8.93
CA ASN A 454 -15.63 -10.60 8.13
C ASN A 454 -17.11 -10.83 8.45
N GLU A 455 -17.81 -11.60 7.63
CA GLU A 455 -19.24 -11.88 7.81
C GLU A 455 -19.60 -12.73 9.05
N ILE A 456 -18.61 -13.20 9.82
CA ILE A 456 -18.82 -14.02 11.02
C ILE A 456 -18.97 -13.11 12.23
N THR A 457 -17.95 -12.33 12.58
CA THR A 457 -17.94 -11.49 13.80
C THR A 457 -18.77 -10.21 13.64
N SER A 458 -18.81 -9.65 12.42
CA SER A 458 -19.58 -8.44 12.11
C SER A 458 -21.08 -8.54 12.42
N ARG A 459 -21.60 -9.75 12.62
CA ARG A 459 -22.99 -9.98 13.07
C ARG A 459 -23.28 -9.35 14.43
N TYR A 460 -22.27 -9.22 15.29
CA TYR A 460 -22.38 -8.67 16.65
C TYR A 460 -21.54 -7.41 16.88
N GLU A 461 -20.68 -7.04 15.93
CA GLU A 461 -19.89 -5.81 16.00
C GLU A 461 -20.70 -4.62 15.43
N GLU A 462 -20.87 -3.57 16.22
CA GLU A 462 -21.47 -2.30 15.78
C GLU A 462 -20.46 -1.41 15.05
N PHE A 463 -19.16 -1.59 15.35
CA PHE A 463 -18.06 -0.87 14.73
C PHE A 463 -16.97 -1.81 14.23
N ALA A 464 -16.11 -1.34 13.34
CA ALA A 464 -14.86 -2.04 13.05
C ALA A 464 -13.81 -1.14 12.40
N GLN A 465 -12.54 -1.45 12.63
CA GLN A 465 -11.46 -0.80 11.89
C GLN A 465 -11.38 -1.30 10.45
N ARG A 466 -10.83 -0.48 9.56
CA ARG A 466 -10.62 -0.85 8.16
C ARG A 466 -9.16 -0.84 7.74
N HIS A 467 -8.61 -2.01 7.45
CA HIS A 467 -7.28 -2.14 6.83
C HIS A 467 -7.27 -1.62 5.39
N VAL A 468 -6.09 -1.29 4.87
CA VAL A 468 -5.93 -0.90 3.46
C VAL A 468 -4.85 -1.76 2.83
N TRP A 469 -5.22 -2.44 1.74
CA TRP A 469 -4.24 -3.12 0.92
C TRP A 469 -3.34 -2.12 0.19
N GLY A 470 -2.02 -2.29 0.32
CA GLY A 470 -1.03 -1.36 -0.23
C GLY A 470 -0.53 -0.30 0.74
N MET A 471 -0.97 -0.29 1.99
CA MET A 471 -0.35 0.49 3.06
C MET A 471 0.63 -0.36 3.85
N TYR A 472 1.86 0.12 4.04
CA TYR A 472 2.87 -0.48 4.92
C TYR A 472 3.10 0.48 6.09
N HIS A 473 2.14 0.49 7.02
CA HIS A 473 2.03 1.55 8.04
C HIS A 473 3.26 1.64 8.96
N THR A 474 3.84 0.50 9.34
CA THR A 474 5.07 0.45 10.16
C THR A 474 6.25 1.12 9.45
N ASP A 475 6.32 0.97 8.13
CA ASP A 475 7.38 1.54 7.33
C ASP A 475 6.98 2.91 6.76
N GLY A 476 5.83 3.48 7.13
CA GLY A 476 5.35 4.77 6.63
C GLY A 476 5.24 4.89 5.10
N THR A 477 5.12 3.77 4.38
CA THR A 477 5.15 3.73 2.90
C THR A 477 3.88 3.11 2.33
N TRP A 478 3.69 3.25 1.01
CA TRP A 478 2.54 2.70 0.32
C TRP A 478 2.82 2.38 -1.16
N ASP A 479 1.91 1.61 -1.76
CA ASP A 479 1.89 1.29 -3.19
C ASP A 479 0.64 1.88 -3.83
N GLU A 480 0.83 2.88 -4.71
CA GLU A 480 -0.25 3.60 -5.39
C GLU A 480 -1.20 2.71 -6.20
N ARG A 481 -0.68 1.66 -6.85
CA ARG A 481 -1.51 0.76 -7.66
C ARG A 481 -2.39 -0.09 -6.76
N LYS A 482 -1.84 -0.57 -5.65
CA LYS A 482 -2.59 -1.33 -4.65
C LYS A 482 -3.66 -0.48 -3.96
N LEU A 483 -3.37 0.78 -3.65
CA LEU A 483 -4.40 1.72 -3.15
C LEU A 483 -5.53 1.97 -4.16
N ALA A 484 -5.19 2.07 -5.45
CA ALA A 484 -6.17 2.26 -6.52
C ALA A 484 -7.09 1.04 -6.77
N MET A 485 -6.72 -0.13 -6.23
CA MET A 485 -7.58 -1.32 -6.24
C MET A 485 -8.69 -1.25 -5.19
N ALA A 486 -8.64 -0.35 -4.19
CA ALA A 486 -9.69 -0.28 -3.16
C ALA A 486 -11.08 -0.12 -3.79
N HIS A 487 -12.05 -0.92 -3.34
CA HIS A 487 -13.39 -0.93 -3.91
C HIS A 487 -14.46 -1.21 -2.84
N PRO A 488 -15.64 -0.57 -2.89
CA PRO A 488 -16.72 -0.73 -1.90
C PRO A 488 -17.42 -2.10 -1.89
N ILE A 489 -16.86 -3.13 -2.53
CA ILE A 489 -17.55 -4.42 -2.73
C ILE A 489 -17.81 -5.15 -1.40
N ALA A 490 -16.86 -5.08 -0.46
CA ALA A 490 -17.05 -5.59 0.89
C ALA A 490 -17.96 -4.67 1.72
N SER A 491 -17.79 -3.35 1.60
CA SER A 491 -18.63 -2.36 2.28
C SER A 491 -20.12 -2.54 1.93
N ALA A 492 -20.44 -2.87 0.69
CA ALA A 492 -21.80 -3.08 0.23
C ALA A 492 -22.52 -4.24 0.92
N VAL A 493 -21.79 -5.20 1.50
CA VAL A 493 -22.38 -6.34 2.21
C VAL A 493 -22.24 -6.20 3.73
N LEU A 494 -21.20 -5.52 4.23
CA LEU A 494 -20.91 -5.43 5.67
C LEU A 494 -21.47 -4.16 6.33
N LEU A 495 -21.35 -2.98 5.70
CA LEU A 495 -21.79 -1.70 6.30
C LEU A 495 -23.29 -1.57 6.63
N PRO A 496 -24.21 -2.33 6.01
CA PRO A 496 -25.59 -2.34 6.48
C PRO A 496 -25.73 -2.81 7.94
N GLY A 497 -24.81 -3.66 8.42
CA GLY A 497 -24.82 -4.21 9.78
C GLY A 497 -23.82 -3.57 10.75
N THR A 498 -22.86 -2.76 10.29
CA THR A 498 -21.76 -2.21 11.11
C THR A 498 -21.28 -0.86 10.58
N SER A 499 -20.59 -0.07 11.40
CA SER A 499 -19.92 1.16 10.98
C SER A 499 -18.40 0.98 10.96
N ILE A 500 -17.76 1.23 9.82
CA ILE A 500 -16.29 1.17 9.76
C ILE A 500 -15.64 2.52 10.07
N TYR A 501 -14.50 2.47 10.74
CA TYR A 501 -13.66 3.64 11.04
C TYR A 501 -12.17 3.35 10.75
N GLY A 502 -11.33 4.37 10.90
CA GLY A 502 -9.91 4.30 10.54
C GLY A 502 -9.13 3.30 11.38
N TYR A 503 -8.15 2.65 10.76
CA TYR A 503 -7.24 1.70 11.39
C TYR A 503 -6.33 2.38 12.42
N LEU A 504 -5.91 1.64 13.45
CA LEU A 504 -5.01 2.15 14.49
C LEU A 504 -3.69 2.70 13.91
N GLY A 505 -3.16 2.05 12.86
CA GLY A 505 -1.93 2.44 12.17
C GLY A 505 -2.04 3.69 11.29
N MET A 506 -3.17 4.40 11.28
CA MET A 506 -3.24 5.73 10.66
C MET A 506 -2.38 6.74 11.44
N PRO A 507 -1.51 7.52 10.77
CA PRO A 507 -0.71 8.53 11.43
C PRO A 507 -1.49 9.83 11.65
N ASN A 508 -1.03 10.67 12.58
CA ASN A 508 -1.58 12.02 12.74
C ASN A 508 -1.37 12.85 11.45
N PRO A 509 -2.42 13.50 10.90
CA PRO A 509 -2.32 14.26 9.66
C PRO A 509 -1.34 15.45 9.72
N CYS A 510 -1.04 15.98 10.91
CA CYS A 510 -0.11 17.10 11.10
C CYS A 510 1.36 16.66 11.13
N THR A 511 1.64 15.39 11.49
CA THR A 511 3.01 14.85 11.58
C THR A 511 3.39 14.05 10.34
N SER A 512 2.44 13.41 9.67
CA SER A 512 2.69 12.60 8.46
C SER A 512 1.58 12.77 7.42
N PRO A 513 1.41 13.98 6.85
CA PRO A 513 0.31 14.31 5.95
C PRO A 513 0.25 13.40 4.71
N ASP A 514 1.41 13.07 4.10
CA ASP A 514 1.45 12.26 2.88
C ASP A 514 0.92 10.83 3.10
N VAL A 515 1.31 10.22 4.22
CA VAL A 515 0.87 8.87 4.63
C VAL A 515 -0.61 8.90 5.02
N PHE A 516 -1.04 9.92 5.76
CA PHE A 516 -2.46 10.11 6.09
C PHE A 516 -3.31 10.25 4.82
N ASP A 517 -2.88 11.07 3.85
CA ASP A 517 -3.58 11.24 2.59
C ASP A 517 -3.58 9.95 1.74
N ALA A 518 -2.55 9.11 1.86
CA ALA A 518 -2.52 7.76 1.25
C ALA A 518 -3.62 6.86 1.80
N TRP A 519 -3.81 6.83 3.13
CA TRP A 519 -4.95 6.15 3.75
C TRP A 519 -6.29 6.68 3.21
N MET A 520 -6.43 8.01 3.15
CA MET A 520 -7.66 8.64 2.69
C MET A 520 -8.00 8.30 1.24
N ARG A 521 -7.01 8.11 0.35
CA ARG A 521 -7.25 7.68 -1.04
C ARG A 521 -7.96 6.33 -1.11
N ALA A 522 -7.63 5.38 -0.23
CA ALA A 522 -8.34 4.11 -0.16
C ALA A 522 -9.70 4.27 0.55
N TYR A 523 -9.74 4.96 1.69
CA TYR A 523 -10.96 5.11 2.50
C TYR A 523 -12.09 5.86 1.83
N ASP A 524 -11.78 6.77 0.92
CA ASP A 524 -12.73 7.42 0.03
C ASP A 524 -13.55 6.44 -0.82
N ARG A 525 -13.09 5.19 -0.98
CA ARG A 525 -13.77 4.11 -1.70
C ARG A 525 -14.44 3.09 -0.79
N LEU A 526 -14.22 3.17 0.53
CA LEU A 526 -14.66 2.15 1.47
C LEU A 526 -15.82 2.59 2.36
N GLY A 527 -16.09 3.89 2.49
CA GLY A 527 -17.20 4.37 3.31
C GLY A 527 -16.83 4.58 4.78
N VAL A 528 -15.55 4.82 5.07
CA VAL A 528 -15.01 4.94 6.43
C VAL A 528 -15.48 6.22 7.11
N LEU A 529 -15.94 6.10 8.36
CA LEU A 529 -16.27 7.25 9.19
C LEU A 529 -15.04 8.15 9.34
N PRO A 530 -15.20 9.49 9.29
CA PRO A 530 -14.09 10.39 9.54
C PRO A 530 -13.43 10.03 10.87
N THR A 531 -12.12 9.85 10.82
CA THR A 531 -11.31 9.42 11.95
C THR A 531 -10.15 10.39 12.11
N TYR A 532 -9.98 10.97 13.30
CA TYR A 532 -8.80 11.78 13.62
C TYR A 532 -7.89 10.95 14.54
N PRO A 533 -6.77 10.42 14.00
CA PRO A 533 -5.79 9.71 14.79
C PRO A 533 -4.87 10.66 15.57
N TRP A 534 -4.78 10.45 16.88
CA TRP A 534 -3.80 11.06 17.79
C TRP A 534 -3.78 12.60 17.81
N PRO A 535 -4.93 13.30 17.89
CA PRO A 535 -4.95 14.76 17.92
C PRO A 535 -4.25 15.29 19.17
N THR A 536 -3.56 16.42 19.05
CA THR A 536 -3.00 17.16 20.19
C THR A 536 -3.86 18.37 20.56
N ALA A 537 -3.77 18.83 21.81
CA ALA A 537 -4.50 20.02 22.25
C ALA A 537 -4.07 21.28 21.46
N ALA A 538 -2.80 21.37 21.04
CA ALA A 538 -2.30 22.46 20.21
C ALA A 538 -2.94 22.48 18.82
N GLU A 539 -3.07 21.32 18.16
CA GLU A 539 -3.71 21.20 16.85
C GLU A 539 -5.20 21.56 16.89
N LEU A 540 -5.89 21.20 17.99
CA LEU A 540 -7.32 21.45 18.13
C LEU A 540 -7.66 22.91 18.48
N ARG A 541 -6.71 23.67 19.04
CA ARG A 541 -6.90 25.09 19.39
C ARG A 541 -6.80 25.98 18.15
N PRO A 542 -7.72 26.94 17.98
CA PRO A 542 -7.60 27.94 16.92
C PRO A 542 -6.40 28.88 17.12
N PRO A 543 -5.70 29.28 16.03
CA PRO A 543 -5.86 28.76 14.68
C PRO A 543 -5.25 27.36 14.56
N SER A 544 -6.07 26.37 14.18
CA SER A 544 -5.60 24.99 13.94
C SER A 544 -4.73 24.95 12.68
N PRO A 545 -3.70 24.08 12.60
CA PRO A 545 -2.96 23.86 11.36
C PRO A 545 -3.89 23.26 10.28
N GLU A 546 -3.57 23.50 9.00
CA GLU A 546 -4.45 23.12 7.88
C GLU A 546 -4.80 21.61 7.88
N PRO A 547 -3.87 20.66 8.06
CA PRO A 547 -4.21 19.24 8.06
C PRO A 547 -5.23 18.86 9.14
N ALA A 548 -5.12 19.45 10.34
CA ALA A 548 -6.11 19.30 11.40
C ALA A 548 -7.46 19.91 11.00
N GLN A 549 -7.47 21.09 10.37
CA GLN A 549 -8.70 21.69 9.86
C GLN A 549 -9.38 20.80 8.82
N LYS A 550 -8.63 20.17 7.90
CA LYS A 550 -9.17 19.22 6.92
C LYS A 550 -9.89 18.06 7.60
N ALA A 551 -9.24 17.40 8.55
CA ALA A 551 -9.86 16.32 9.34
C ALA A 551 -11.15 16.79 10.05
N LEU A 552 -11.10 17.96 10.70
CA LEU A 552 -12.24 18.55 11.41
C LEU A 552 -13.37 19.00 10.47
N ARG A 553 -13.09 19.49 9.25
CA ARG A 553 -14.11 19.85 8.25
C ARG A 553 -14.91 18.62 7.83
N ARG A 554 -14.23 17.50 7.58
CA ARG A 554 -14.89 16.22 7.23
C ARG A 554 -15.68 15.66 8.40
N ALA A 555 -15.14 15.71 9.62
CA ALA A 555 -15.87 15.36 10.83
C ALA A 555 -17.14 16.21 10.98
N ALA A 556 -17.05 17.53 10.83
CA ALA A 556 -18.17 18.44 10.94
C ALA A 556 -19.26 18.18 9.88
N LEU A 557 -18.89 17.79 8.66
CA LEU A 557 -19.83 17.34 7.63
C LEU A 557 -20.64 16.14 8.11
N PHE A 558 -19.99 15.08 8.59
CA PHE A 558 -20.65 13.85 9.03
C PHE A 558 -21.47 14.06 10.31
N LEU A 559 -20.97 14.85 11.25
CA LEU A 559 -21.67 15.17 12.50
C LEU A 559 -22.99 15.93 12.24
N ARG A 560 -23.01 16.83 11.24
CA ARG A 560 -24.19 17.61 10.86
C ARG A 560 -25.16 16.85 9.95
N GLN A 561 -24.66 16.26 8.87
CA GLN A 561 -25.51 15.61 7.86
C GLN A 561 -25.95 14.21 8.27
N ALA A 562 -25.27 13.60 9.24
CA ALA A 562 -25.52 12.24 9.70
C ALA A 562 -25.68 11.20 8.57
N PRO A 563 -24.79 11.19 7.56
CA PRO A 563 -24.96 10.37 6.36
C PRO A 563 -24.91 8.87 6.66
N THR A 564 -25.59 8.08 5.83
CA THR A 564 -25.57 6.61 5.82
C THR A 564 -25.16 6.11 4.43
N PRO A 565 -24.34 5.05 4.33
CA PRO A 565 -23.95 4.47 3.05
C PRO A 565 -25.15 4.11 2.16
N ASP A 566 -25.07 4.43 0.87
CA ASP A 566 -26.09 4.06 -0.12
C ASP A 566 -25.54 3.02 -1.11
N PHE A 567 -26.21 1.88 -1.20
CA PHE A 567 -25.88 0.80 -2.14
C PHE A 567 -27.03 0.49 -3.10
N ALA A 568 -28.02 1.39 -3.23
CA ALA A 568 -29.07 1.27 -4.23
C ALA A 568 -28.45 1.35 -5.63
N PRO A 569 -28.65 0.34 -6.50
CA PRO A 569 -27.98 0.31 -7.81
C PRO A 569 -28.26 1.51 -8.72
N SER A 570 -29.41 2.15 -8.57
CA SER A 570 -29.81 3.35 -9.32
C SER A 570 -28.98 4.59 -9.02
N ASP A 571 -28.34 4.64 -7.85
CA ASP A 571 -27.65 5.83 -7.36
C ASP A 571 -26.15 5.84 -7.69
N TRP A 572 -25.60 4.76 -8.25
CA TRP A 572 -24.18 4.63 -8.57
C TRP A 572 -23.90 4.88 -10.05
N HIS A 573 -22.97 5.81 -10.32
CA HIS A 573 -22.40 6.11 -11.62
C HIS A 573 -20.99 5.52 -11.76
N PRO A 574 -20.48 5.29 -12.99
CA PRO A 574 -19.14 4.72 -13.20
C PRO A 574 -18.00 5.50 -12.55
N GLN A 575 -18.18 6.81 -12.36
CA GLN A 575 -17.20 7.70 -11.74
C GLN A 575 -17.28 7.73 -10.20
N ASP A 576 -18.33 7.17 -9.60
CA ASP A 576 -18.48 7.20 -8.14
C ASP A 576 -17.47 6.26 -7.47
N HIS A 577 -16.78 6.78 -6.46
CA HIS A 577 -15.97 6.02 -5.53
C HIS A 577 -16.79 5.58 -4.32
N PHE A 578 -17.65 6.45 -3.80
CA PHE A 578 -18.58 6.13 -2.73
C PHE A 578 -19.77 7.10 -2.68
N VAL A 579 -20.93 6.61 -2.26
CA VAL A 579 -22.17 7.37 -2.16
C VAL A 579 -22.79 7.21 -0.76
N TRP A 580 -23.22 8.33 -0.18
CA TRP A 580 -24.05 8.35 1.02
C TRP A 580 -25.35 9.11 0.80
N SER A 581 -26.37 8.70 1.54
CA SER A 581 -27.64 9.39 1.74
C SER A 581 -27.62 10.14 3.05
N ALA A 582 -28.22 11.31 3.10
CA ALA A 582 -28.52 12.04 4.33
C ALA A 582 -30.01 12.45 4.36
N PRO A 583 -30.56 12.78 5.55
CA PRO A 583 -31.93 13.28 5.67
C PRO A 583 -32.21 14.48 4.75
N GLY A 584 -33.48 14.65 4.35
CA GLY A 584 -33.89 15.77 3.48
C GLY A 584 -33.49 15.62 2.01
N GLY A 585 -33.15 14.41 1.56
CA GLY A 585 -32.80 14.13 0.16
C GLY A 585 -31.38 14.55 -0.22
N VAL A 586 -30.55 14.90 0.76
CA VAL A 586 -29.15 15.27 0.55
C VAL A 586 -28.32 14.05 0.19
N ARG A 587 -27.45 14.17 -0.81
CA ARG A 587 -26.45 13.15 -1.16
C ARG A 587 -25.05 13.67 -0.83
N ILE A 588 -24.18 12.77 -0.40
CA ILE A 588 -22.75 13.01 -0.33
C ILE A 588 -22.10 12.03 -1.28
N ARG A 589 -21.28 12.52 -2.21
CA ARG A 589 -20.60 11.69 -3.20
C ARG A 589 -19.11 11.94 -3.16
N ILE A 590 -18.36 10.86 -3.34
CA ILE A 590 -16.97 10.95 -3.77
C ILE A 590 -16.92 10.42 -5.20
N THR A 591 -16.42 11.25 -6.12
CA THR A 591 -16.27 10.91 -7.54
C THR A 591 -14.81 10.93 -7.95
N GLY A 592 -14.41 10.08 -8.89
CA GLY A 592 -13.11 10.07 -9.53
C GLY A 592 -13.15 10.54 -11.00
N ASN A 593 -12.03 11.09 -11.46
CA ASN A 593 -11.68 11.51 -12.83
C ASN A 593 -12.19 12.90 -13.30
N PRO A 594 -11.31 13.85 -13.71
CA PRO A 594 -9.84 13.80 -13.64
C PRO A 594 -9.29 13.99 -12.22
N SER A 595 -10.12 14.44 -11.28
CA SER A 595 -9.79 14.73 -9.88
C SER A 595 -10.76 14.00 -8.93
N SER A 596 -10.27 13.53 -7.79
CA SER A 596 -11.17 13.05 -6.73
C SER A 596 -11.87 14.26 -6.10
N ARG A 597 -13.18 14.17 -5.88
CA ARG A 597 -13.99 15.26 -5.32
C ARG A 597 -14.95 14.72 -4.29
N LEU A 598 -14.97 15.29 -3.09
CA LEU A 598 -16.04 15.11 -2.11
C LEU A 598 -17.05 16.23 -2.31
N GLN A 599 -18.30 15.90 -2.59
CA GLN A 599 -19.36 16.87 -2.85
C GLN A 599 -20.64 16.56 -2.08
N LEU A 600 -21.31 17.63 -1.68
CA LEU A 600 -22.64 17.64 -1.05
C LEU A 600 -23.67 18.11 -2.09
N GLU A 601 -24.68 17.30 -2.35
CA GLU A 601 -25.73 17.56 -3.33
C GLU A 601 -27.07 17.68 -2.60
N ALA A 602 -27.54 18.91 -2.43
CA ALA A 602 -28.89 19.17 -1.92
C ALA A 602 -29.92 19.09 -3.07
N PRO A 603 -31.16 18.66 -2.81
CA PRO A 603 -32.21 18.64 -3.84
C PRO A 603 -32.39 20.00 -4.52
N GLY A 604 -32.31 20.04 -5.85
CA GLY A 604 -32.48 21.26 -6.66
C GLY A 604 -31.34 22.29 -6.56
N GLY A 605 -30.29 22.01 -5.78
CA GLY A 605 -29.11 22.88 -5.61
C GLY A 605 -27.95 22.48 -6.53
N LYS A 606 -26.99 23.40 -6.71
CA LYS A 606 -25.69 23.05 -7.30
C LYS A 606 -24.87 22.22 -6.30
N PRO A 607 -24.12 21.19 -6.73
CA PRO A 607 -23.22 20.46 -5.86
C PRO A 607 -22.21 21.40 -5.17
N LEU A 608 -22.10 21.31 -3.84
CA LEU A 608 -21.09 22.00 -3.07
C LEU A 608 -19.87 21.10 -2.92
N VAL A 609 -18.75 21.50 -3.51
CA VAL A 609 -17.48 20.78 -3.40
C VAL A 609 -16.83 21.11 -2.06
N MET A 610 -16.56 20.08 -1.26
CA MET A 610 -16.01 20.20 0.09
C MET A 610 -14.51 19.89 0.13
N GLU A 611 -14.08 18.91 -0.67
CA GLU A 611 -12.68 18.51 -0.83
C GLU A 611 -12.43 18.18 -2.30
N ARG A 612 -11.20 18.43 -2.77
CA ARG A 612 -10.78 18.07 -4.13
C ARG A 612 -9.28 17.76 -4.16
N ARG A 613 -8.90 16.79 -4.99
CA ARG A 613 -7.49 16.51 -5.30
C ARG A 613 -7.22 16.86 -6.75
N ILE A 614 -6.43 17.90 -6.97
CA ILE A 614 -6.06 18.39 -8.30
C ILE A 614 -4.85 17.59 -8.79
N GLN A 615 -4.88 17.14 -10.04
CA GLN A 615 -3.81 16.36 -10.67
C GLN A 615 -3.92 16.49 -12.19
N GLY A 616 -2.85 16.19 -12.93
CA GLY A 616 -2.87 16.18 -14.39
C GLY A 616 -2.95 17.55 -15.06
N VAL A 617 -2.73 18.63 -14.32
CA VAL A 617 -2.86 20.02 -14.80
C VAL A 617 -1.64 20.86 -14.44
N ALA A 618 -1.32 21.85 -15.28
CA ALA A 618 -0.23 22.81 -15.05
C ALA A 618 -0.68 24.10 -14.34
N ALA A 619 -1.98 24.34 -14.29
CA ALA A 619 -2.60 25.47 -13.63
C ALA A 619 -4.04 25.13 -13.21
N TRP A 620 -4.59 25.92 -12.29
CA TRP A 620 -5.91 25.74 -11.73
C TRP A 620 -6.69 27.06 -11.63
N GLU A 621 -7.93 27.09 -12.13
CA GLU A 621 -8.74 28.32 -12.22
C GLU A 621 -10.20 28.16 -11.72
N GLU A 622 -10.63 26.96 -11.29
CA GLU A 622 -12.03 26.72 -10.88
C GLU A 622 -12.33 27.14 -9.41
N GLY A 623 -11.71 28.21 -8.93
CA GLY A 623 -11.92 28.75 -7.58
C GLY A 623 -11.30 27.94 -6.42
N GLY A 624 -11.35 28.54 -5.22
CA GLY A 624 -10.62 28.06 -4.04
C GLY A 624 -9.12 28.33 -4.14
N SER A 625 -8.31 27.52 -3.45
CA SER A 625 -6.85 27.58 -3.51
C SER A 625 -6.22 26.18 -3.37
N ILE A 626 -4.91 26.09 -3.58
CA ILE A 626 -4.13 24.89 -3.30
C ILE A 626 -3.40 25.12 -1.98
N ILE A 627 -3.52 24.17 -1.06
CA ILE A 627 -2.96 24.27 0.29
C ILE A 627 -1.44 24.39 0.20
N GLY A 628 -0.88 25.43 0.84
CA GLY A 628 0.56 25.68 0.88
C GLY A 628 1.18 26.13 -0.45
N TRP A 629 0.38 26.38 -1.50
CA TRP A 629 0.92 26.69 -2.82
C TRP A 629 1.26 28.16 -3.01
N PRO A 630 2.52 28.51 -3.38
CA PRO A 630 2.97 29.90 -3.42
C PRO A 630 2.82 30.60 -4.77
N VAL A 631 2.29 29.95 -5.81
CA VAL A 631 2.22 30.56 -7.15
C VAL A 631 0.77 30.76 -7.57
N TYR A 632 0.26 31.98 -7.39
CA TYR A 632 -1.12 32.33 -7.74
C TYR A 632 -1.30 33.83 -7.97
N ASP A 633 -2.30 34.24 -8.77
CA ASP A 633 -2.61 35.65 -9.05
C ASP A 633 -3.95 36.12 -8.45
N GLY A 634 -4.51 35.31 -7.54
CA GLY A 634 -5.81 35.53 -6.91
C GLY A 634 -6.99 34.90 -7.66
N LYS A 635 -6.83 34.55 -8.94
CA LYS A 635 -7.82 33.79 -9.73
C LYS A 635 -7.31 32.41 -10.14
N ARG A 636 -6.01 32.34 -10.42
CA ARG A 636 -5.32 31.17 -10.96
C ARG A 636 -4.20 30.76 -10.02
N ALA A 637 -4.10 29.46 -9.72
CA ALA A 637 -2.86 28.86 -9.24
C ALA A 637 -2.06 28.33 -10.45
N ALA A 638 -0.78 28.68 -10.56
CA ALA A 638 0.07 28.32 -11.69
C ALA A 638 1.28 27.49 -11.25
N GLY A 639 2.07 26.99 -12.20
CA GLY A 639 3.29 26.26 -11.91
C GLY A 639 3.07 24.85 -11.35
N LEU A 640 1.90 24.27 -11.55
CA LEU A 640 1.64 22.91 -11.10
C LEU A 640 2.39 21.91 -12.01
N ASP A 641 3.01 20.91 -11.42
CA ASP A 641 3.49 19.73 -12.13
C ASP A 641 2.31 18.78 -12.44
N PRO A 642 1.98 18.53 -13.72
CA PRO A 642 0.91 17.60 -14.10
C PRO A 642 1.09 16.17 -13.59
N SER A 643 2.31 15.76 -13.25
CA SER A 643 2.61 14.44 -12.69
C SER A 643 2.39 14.35 -11.17
N SER A 644 2.24 15.51 -10.50
CA SER A 644 1.99 15.61 -9.06
C SER A 644 0.51 15.75 -8.72
N ARG A 645 0.23 15.70 -7.42
CA ARG A 645 -1.12 15.84 -6.86
C ARG A 645 -1.12 16.96 -5.83
N TYR A 646 -2.20 17.72 -5.82
CA TYR A 646 -2.36 18.91 -5.02
C TYR A 646 -3.69 18.87 -4.27
N GLU A 647 -3.63 19.18 -2.98
CA GLU A 647 -4.81 19.25 -2.13
C GLU A 647 -5.47 20.63 -2.26
N TRP A 648 -6.77 20.63 -2.54
CA TRP A 648 -7.56 21.84 -2.71
C TRP A 648 -8.22 22.28 -1.41
N SER A 649 -8.25 23.59 -1.20
CA SER A 649 -9.02 24.25 -0.16
C SER A 649 -10.16 25.07 -0.77
N PRO A 650 -11.37 25.04 -0.17
CA PRO A 650 -12.46 25.93 -0.57
C PRO A 650 -12.18 27.40 -0.27
N MET A 651 -11.19 27.71 0.58
CA MET A 651 -10.81 29.08 0.91
C MET A 651 -9.99 29.71 -0.24
N PRO A 652 -10.15 31.02 -0.52
CA PRO A 652 -9.27 31.72 -1.44
C PRO A 652 -7.84 31.77 -0.90
N ALA A 653 -6.86 31.88 -1.79
CA ALA A 653 -5.47 32.07 -1.41
C ALA A 653 -5.30 33.39 -0.65
N ASN A 654 -4.42 33.42 0.36
CA ASN A 654 -4.23 34.60 1.20
C ASN A 654 -3.30 35.61 0.52
N PRO A 655 -3.79 36.75 0.00
CA PRO A 655 -2.97 37.70 -0.76
C PRO A 655 -1.86 38.37 0.07
N LYS A 656 -1.92 38.28 1.40
CA LYS A 656 -0.89 38.82 2.31
C LYS A 656 0.34 37.94 2.42
N THR A 657 0.19 36.63 2.21
CA THR A 657 1.31 35.70 2.28
C THR A 657 2.25 35.94 1.09
N PRO A 658 3.58 35.95 1.27
CA PRO A 658 4.53 36.03 0.16
C PRO A 658 4.22 34.99 -0.92
N HIS A 659 3.99 35.46 -2.14
CA HIS A 659 3.61 34.61 -3.27
C HIS A 659 4.13 35.17 -4.59
N LEU A 660 4.28 34.27 -5.57
CA LEU A 660 4.73 34.55 -6.92
C LEU A 660 3.54 34.68 -7.87
N THR A 661 3.57 35.68 -8.72
CA THR A 661 2.65 35.87 -9.85
C THR A 661 3.44 35.94 -11.15
N GLY A 662 2.79 35.60 -12.28
CA GLY A 662 3.41 35.74 -13.60
C GLY A 662 4.43 34.64 -13.98
N LEU A 663 4.39 33.46 -13.36
CA LEU A 663 5.22 32.34 -13.80
C LEU A 663 4.84 31.92 -15.23
N PRO A 664 5.78 31.90 -16.20
CA PRO A 664 5.47 31.57 -17.59
C PRO A 664 4.96 30.14 -17.77
N ALA A 665 4.14 29.93 -18.81
CA ALA A 665 3.71 28.59 -19.20
C ALA A 665 4.93 27.70 -19.54
N GLY A 666 4.81 26.40 -19.24
CA GLY A 666 5.90 25.45 -19.45
C GLY A 666 6.85 25.30 -18.26
N TYR A 667 6.66 26.06 -17.18
CA TYR A 667 7.37 25.88 -15.91
C TYR A 667 6.46 25.34 -14.81
N CYS A 668 7.03 24.57 -13.89
CA CYS A 668 6.40 24.11 -12.66
C CYS A 668 7.32 24.34 -11.45
N VAL A 669 6.72 24.35 -10.25
CA VAL A 669 7.43 24.39 -8.99
C VAL A 669 7.55 22.97 -8.45
N THR A 670 8.77 22.50 -8.23
CA THR A 670 9.07 21.15 -7.73
C THR A 670 9.47 21.14 -6.26
N ARG A 671 9.76 22.31 -5.69
CA ARG A 671 9.94 22.52 -4.26
C ARG A 671 9.44 23.92 -3.89
N ALA A 672 8.63 24.02 -2.85
CA ALA A 672 8.06 25.29 -2.42
C ALA A 672 7.98 25.38 -0.90
N GLY A 673 8.48 26.46 -0.32
CA GLY A 673 8.37 26.74 1.10
C GLY A 673 7.96 28.18 1.35
N ILE A 674 6.88 28.36 2.11
CA ILE A 674 6.42 29.69 2.54
C ILE A 674 6.61 29.78 4.05
N HIS A 675 7.57 30.59 4.46
CA HIS A 675 7.94 30.76 5.86
C HIS A 675 7.91 32.23 6.25
N ASP A 676 7.87 32.52 7.55
CA ASP A 676 7.87 33.89 8.06
C ASP A 676 9.17 34.66 7.73
N ASP A 677 10.25 33.93 7.45
CA ASP A 677 11.59 34.45 7.20
C ASP A 677 12.12 34.19 5.78
N LEU A 678 11.46 33.34 4.99
CA LEU A 678 11.96 32.88 3.70
C LEU A 678 10.81 32.42 2.78
N LEU A 679 10.80 32.89 1.54
CA LEU A 679 10.09 32.25 0.43
C LEU A 679 11.09 31.47 -0.42
N ARG A 680 10.90 30.15 -0.56
CA ARG A 680 11.74 29.25 -1.37
C ARG A 680 10.94 28.64 -2.50
N LEU A 681 11.45 28.73 -3.74
CA LEU A 681 10.85 28.16 -4.93
C LEU A 681 11.91 27.49 -5.81
N GLN A 682 11.84 26.18 -5.99
CA GLN A 682 12.58 25.49 -7.06
C GLN A 682 11.67 25.36 -8.28
N ILE A 683 12.06 26.03 -9.36
CA ILE A 683 11.27 26.16 -10.57
C ILE A 683 11.97 25.40 -11.70
N ASP A 684 11.29 24.40 -12.24
CA ASP A 684 11.74 23.53 -13.32
C ASP A 684 10.84 23.68 -14.55
N ARG A 685 11.26 23.21 -15.74
CA ARG A 685 10.31 23.10 -16.87
C ARG A 685 9.48 21.84 -16.73
N ILE A 686 8.22 21.94 -17.13
CA ILE A 686 7.30 20.81 -17.16
C ILE A 686 7.87 19.71 -18.06
N GLY A 687 8.02 18.51 -17.48
CA GLY A 687 8.54 17.35 -18.17
C GLY A 687 10.07 17.33 -18.36
N ASP A 688 10.83 18.27 -17.78
CA ASP A 688 12.30 18.16 -17.70
C ASP A 688 12.74 17.04 -16.75
N ARG A 689 11.87 16.68 -15.80
CA ARG A 689 12.02 15.48 -15.00
C ARG A 689 10.87 14.52 -15.27
N GLY A 690 11.18 13.24 -15.22
CA GLY A 690 10.17 12.20 -15.21
C GLY A 690 10.77 10.81 -15.24
N ARG A 691 9.88 9.83 -15.33
CA ARG A 691 10.25 8.41 -15.31
C ARG A 691 9.36 7.55 -16.19
N ILE A 692 9.94 6.46 -16.69
CA ILE A 692 9.24 5.29 -17.23
C ILE A 692 9.54 4.14 -16.28
N SER A 693 8.55 3.77 -15.47
CA SER A 693 8.60 2.59 -14.62
C SER A 693 8.45 1.32 -15.47
N LEU A 694 9.40 0.39 -15.42
CA LEU A 694 9.36 -0.80 -16.29
C LEU A 694 8.32 -1.82 -15.83
N TRP A 695 7.98 -1.85 -14.54
CA TRP A 695 6.86 -2.65 -14.02
C TRP A 695 5.49 -2.17 -14.52
N ASP A 696 5.41 -0.98 -15.13
CA ASP A 696 4.21 -0.49 -15.83
C ASP A 696 4.11 -1.00 -17.27
N ARG A 697 5.18 -1.62 -17.77
CA ARG A 697 5.35 -2.08 -19.15
C ARG A 697 5.48 -3.59 -19.25
N ALA A 698 5.01 -4.32 -18.25
CA ALA A 698 5.04 -5.79 -18.24
C ALA A 698 4.21 -6.43 -19.37
N ASP A 699 3.20 -5.72 -19.88
CA ASP A 699 2.48 -6.11 -21.10
C ASP A 699 3.35 -5.85 -22.34
N GLY A 700 3.66 -6.90 -23.11
CA GLY A 700 4.41 -6.78 -24.37
C GLY A 700 5.93 -6.88 -24.24
N VAL A 701 6.44 -7.39 -23.12
CA VAL A 701 7.85 -7.77 -22.98
C VAL A 701 8.15 -9.12 -23.60
N ALA A 702 9.43 -9.38 -23.86
CA ALA A 702 9.93 -10.71 -24.18
C ALA A 702 10.85 -11.22 -23.07
N VAL A 703 10.77 -12.50 -22.77
CA VAL A 703 11.62 -13.16 -21.77
C VAL A 703 12.32 -14.36 -22.40
N GLY A 704 13.39 -14.82 -21.77
CA GLY A 704 14.12 -15.94 -22.32
C GLY A 704 15.33 -16.39 -21.51
N VAL A 705 16.02 -17.37 -22.09
CA VAL A 705 17.27 -17.96 -21.58
C VAL A 705 18.35 -17.76 -22.63
N LEU A 706 19.55 -17.37 -22.20
CA LEU A 706 20.73 -17.21 -23.05
C LEU A 706 21.82 -18.22 -22.69
N GLY A 707 22.52 -18.74 -23.70
CA GLY A 707 23.75 -19.52 -23.53
C GLY A 707 23.58 -20.91 -22.91
N TRP A 708 22.36 -21.30 -22.49
CA TRP A 708 22.12 -22.60 -21.86
C TRP A 708 22.24 -23.73 -22.89
N ARG A 709 23.28 -24.57 -22.74
CA ARG A 709 23.60 -25.66 -23.69
C ARG A 709 23.73 -25.16 -25.14
N GLN A 710 24.33 -23.98 -25.31
CA GLN A 710 24.50 -23.31 -26.61
C GLN A 710 23.18 -23.01 -27.34
N ARG A 711 22.08 -22.82 -26.61
CA ARG A 711 20.78 -22.45 -27.18
C ARG A 711 20.22 -21.24 -26.46
N ASP A 712 19.70 -20.32 -27.27
CA ASP A 712 18.94 -19.18 -26.79
C ASP A 712 17.45 -19.44 -27.00
N THR A 713 16.65 -19.06 -26.00
CA THR A 713 15.20 -19.08 -26.09
C THR A 713 14.69 -17.66 -25.89
N ARG A 714 13.65 -17.30 -26.64
CA ARG A 714 12.98 -16.00 -26.53
C ARG A 714 11.50 -16.19 -26.81
N ILE A 715 10.67 -15.74 -25.89
CA ILE A 715 9.21 -15.79 -25.99
C ILE A 715 8.63 -14.42 -25.69
N GLU A 716 7.62 -14.00 -26.45
CA GLU A 716 6.86 -12.77 -26.15
C GLU A 716 5.86 -13.11 -25.02
N ALA A 717 6.31 -12.94 -23.78
CA ALA A 717 5.57 -13.28 -22.56
C ALA A 717 6.10 -12.42 -21.39
N PRO A 718 5.27 -12.11 -20.37
CA PRO A 718 5.65 -11.31 -19.21
C PRO A 718 6.55 -12.05 -18.21
N ALA A 719 6.63 -13.37 -18.34
CA ALA A 719 7.26 -14.27 -17.39
C ALA A 719 7.69 -15.56 -18.08
N LEU A 720 8.75 -16.15 -17.55
CA LEU A 720 9.33 -17.42 -17.95
C LEU A 720 9.37 -18.32 -16.72
N GLY A 721 8.88 -19.54 -16.84
CA GLY A 721 9.08 -20.59 -15.84
C GLY A 721 9.35 -21.90 -16.52
N ASP A 722 10.62 -22.31 -16.59
CA ASP A 722 11.02 -23.59 -17.16
C ASP A 722 11.56 -24.52 -16.07
N GLY A 723 10.66 -25.32 -15.50
CA GLY A 723 10.99 -26.26 -14.43
C GLY A 723 11.97 -27.37 -14.84
N SER A 724 12.18 -27.61 -16.14
CA SER A 724 13.09 -28.65 -16.66
C SER A 724 14.56 -28.24 -16.51
N ILE A 725 14.84 -26.93 -16.61
CA ILE A 725 16.18 -26.34 -16.45
C ILE A 725 16.29 -25.46 -15.19
N GLY A 726 15.17 -25.18 -14.52
CA GLY A 726 15.11 -24.36 -13.30
C GLY A 726 15.23 -22.86 -13.54
N ALA A 727 14.95 -22.39 -14.77
CA ALA A 727 15.04 -20.98 -15.13
C ALA A 727 13.71 -20.25 -14.84
N VAL A 728 13.79 -19.06 -14.24
CA VAL A 728 12.62 -18.24 -13.91
C VAL A 728 12.85 -16.77 -14.21
N VAL A 729 11.85 -16.11 -14.80
CA VAL A 729 11.70 -14.65 -14.86
C VAL A 729 10.27 -14.35 -14.49
N GLU A 730 10.04 -13.55 -13.46
CA GLU A 730 8.69 -13.21 -13.02
C GLU A 730 8.63 -11.74 -12.57
N MET A 731 7.53 -11.07 -12.92
CA MET A 731 7.27 -9.72 -12.43
C MET A 731 6.78 -9.82 -10.98
N GLU A 732 7.43 -9.11 -10.06
CA GLU A 732 7.09 -9.15 -8.63
C GLU A 732 6.97 -7.72 -8.05
N GLY A 733 5.73 -7.21 -8.00
CA GLY A 733 5.41 -5.89 -7.47
C GLY A 733 6.04 -4.76 -8.29
N ASP A 734 6.97 -4.02 -7.67
CA ASP A 734 7.75 -2.94 -8.29
C ASP A 734 9.05 -3.44 -8.94
N GLY A 735 9.22 -4.74 -9.17
CA GLY A 735 10.47 -5.32 -9.62
C GLY A 735 10.33 -6.57 -10.49
N VAL A 736 11.47 -7.20 -10.78
CA VAL A 736 11.58 -8.44 -11.55
C VAL A 736 12.41 -9.45 -10.76
N PHE A 737 11.83 -10.62 -10.50
CA PHE A 737 12.54 -11.79 -9.99
C PHE A 737 13.18 -12.54 -11.16
N MET A 738 14.44 -12.93 -10.99
CA MET A 738 15.23 -13.57 -12.04
C MET A 738 16.09 -14.68 -11.44
N HIS A 739 15.92 -15.90 -11.95
CA HIS A 739 16.70 -17.08 -11.58
C HIS A 739 17.32 -17.73 -12.82
N PRO A 740 18.66 -17.75 -12.95
CA PRO A 740 19.34 -18.41 -14.06
C PRO A 740 19.13 -19.94 -14.05
N PRO A 741 19.23 -20.65 -15.18
CA PRO A 741 19.06 -22.10 -15.22
C PRO A 741 20.15 -22.82 -14.42
N TRP A 742 19.77 -23.87 -13.69
CA TRP A 742 20.68 -24.63 -12.82
C TRP A 742 20.53 -26.16 -12.95
N LYS A 743 19.38 -26.66 -13.38
CA LYS A 743 19.11 -28.12 -13.43
C LYS A 743 19.71 -28.77 -14.65
N GLY A 744 20.40 -29.91 -14.44
CA GLY A 744 20.97 -30.69 -15.53
C GLY A 744 22.28 -30.12 -16.08
N ARG A 745 23.03 -29.41 -15.24
CA ARG A 745 24.39 -28.95 -15.52
C ARG A 745 25.35 -30.14 -15.53
N GLU A 746 26.19 -30.24 -16.55
CA GLU A 746 27.30 -31.19 -16.57
C GLU A 746 28.42 -30.68 -15.68
N THR A 747 29.01 -31.54 -14.86
CA THR A 747 29.98 -31.17 -13.82
C THR A 747 31.26 -30.53 -14.35
N ASN A 748 31.55 -30.57 -15.67
CA ASN A 748 32.84 -30.17 -16.25
C ASN A 748 32.75 -29.41 -17.60
N GLY A 749 31.98 -28.31 -17.73
CA GLY A 749 32.35 -27.31 -18.78
C GLY A 749 31.27 -26.52 -19.54
N SER A 750 30.04 -26.37 -19.06
CA SER A 750 29.15 -25.32 -19.60
C SER A 750 29.09 -24.13 -18.65
N GLU A 751 29.36 -22.93 -19.18
CA GLU A 751 29.05 -21.68 -18.49
C GLU A 751 27.56 -21.68 -18.11
N PRO A 752 27.20 -21.22 -16.89
CA PRO A 752 25.81 -21.12 -16.50
C PRO A 752 25.08 -20.20 -17.47
N GLY A 753 23.90 -20.63 -17.93
CA GLY A 753 23.07 -19.80 -18.79
C GLY A 753 22.55 -18.58 -18.03
N ALA A 754 22.07 -17.58 -18.75
CA ALA A 754 21.44 -16.40 -18.17
C ALA A 754 19.94 -16.42 -18.43
N VAL A 755 19.16 -15.73 -17.60
CA VAL A 755 17.78 -15.37 -17.92
C VAL A 755 17.69 -13.88 -18.25
N PHE A 756 16.72 -13.50 -19.08
CA PHE A 756 16.50 -12.10 -19.42
C PHE A 756 15.03 -11.71 -19.55
N VAL A 757 14.80 -10.40 -19.43
CA VAL A 757 13.59 -9.71 -19.87
C VAL A 757 13.96 -8.53 -20.78
N GLU A 758 13.21 -8.34 -21.86
CA GLU A 758 13.36 -7.27 -22.84
C GLU A 758 12.14 -6.36 -22.86
N TYR A 759 12.39 -5.07 -22.67
CA TYR A 759 11.42 -4.01 -22.83
C TYR A 759 11.65 -3.30 -24.15
N ARG A 760 10.59 -3.08 -24.93
CA ARG A 760 10.60 -2.15 -26.06
C ARG A 760 10.12 -0.80 -25.56
N LEU A 761 10.99 0.21 -25.58
CA LEU A 761 10.73 1.52 -24.98
C LEU A 761 10.83 2.62 -26.02
N ASP A 762 9.85 3.52 -26.04
CA ASP A 762 9.95 4.81 -26.72
C ASP A 762 10.63 5.80 -25.75
N LEU A 763 11.89 6.17 -26.04
CA LEU A 763 12.59 7.15 -25.22
C LEU A 763 12.12 8.57 -25.56
N PRO A 764 11.91 9.43 -24.56
CA PRO A 764 11.62 10.83 -24.84
C PRO A 764 12.87 11.51 -25.43
N ASP A 765 12.67 12.54 -26.23
CA ASP A 765 13.77 13.40 -26.70
C ASP A 765 14.17 14.38 -25.59
N ARG A 766 14.88 13.89 -24.57
CA ARG A 766 15.21 14.62 -23.33
C ARG A 766 16.59 14.26 -22.81
N ASP A 767 17.26 15.26 -22.24
CA ASP A 767 18.59 15.13 -21.66
C ASP A 767 18.59 14.45 -20.28
N GLY A 768 19.68 13.75 -19.95
CA GLY A 768 19.87 13.09 -18.67
C GLY A 768 19.16 11.74 -18.55
N LEU A 769 18.79 11.12 -19.67
CA LEU A 769 18.15 9.81 -19.71
C LEU A 769 19.08 8.73 -19.13
N THR A 770 18.61 8.08 -18.08
CA THR A 770 19.34 7.06 -17.33
C THR A 770 18.38 5.95 -16.90
N PHE A 771 18.68 4.71 -17.28
CA PHE A 771 18.08 3.55 -16.65
C PHE A 771 18.72 3.33 -15.27
N ARG A 772 17.91 3.02 -14.25
CA ARG A 772 18.37 2.61 -12.92
C ARG A 772 17.51 1.49 -12.32
N ALA A 773 18.12 0.64 -11.51
CA ALA A 773 17.43 -0.39 -10.72
C ALA A 773 18.24 -0.76 -9.47
N ASP A 774 17.56 -1.18 -8.41
CA ASP A 774 18.18 -1.69 -7.18
C ASP A 774 18.33 -3.21 -7.26
N ALA A 775 19.56 -3.70 -7.31
CA ALA A 775 19.89 -5.12 -7.36
C ALA A 775 20.13 -5.69 -5.97
N HIS A 776 19.46 -6.79 -5.64
CA HIS A 776 19.61 -7.51 -4.37
C HIS A 776 19.26 -9.00 -4.55
N LEU A 777 19.60 -9.79 -3.53
CA LEU A 777 19.16 -11.18 -3.40
C LEU A 777 17.77 -11.23 -2.74
N ARG A 778 16.95 -12.18 -3.17
CA ARG A 778 15.64 -12.47 -2.56
C ARG A 778 15.83 -13.13 -1.19
N ASP A 779 14.90 -12.90 -0.27
CA ASP A 779 14.86 -13.58 1.02
C ASP A 779 14.93 -15.11 0.85
N GLY A 780 15.78 -15.76 1.64
CA GLY A 780 16.04 -17.20 1.55
C GLY A 780 17.24 -17.59 0.66
N ALA A 781 17.83 -16.65 -0.08
CA ALA A 781 19.04 -16.87 -0.89
C ALA A 781 20.34 -16.88 -0.07
N SER A 782 20.30 -17.29 1.21
CA SER A 782 21.44 -17.20 2.14
C SER A 782 22.66 -18.04 1.75
N ARG A 783 22.51 -18.89 0.73
CA ARG A 783 23.55 -19.76 0.17
C ARG A 783 24.14 -19.25 -1.14
N SER A 784 23.63 -18.15 -1.69
CA SER A 784 24.17 -17.51 -2.89
C SER A 784 25.44 -16.73 -2.54
N ASP A 785 26.43 -16.78 -3.43
CA ASP A 785 27.60 -15.91 -3.39
C ASP A 785 27.38 -14.57 -4.14
N GLY A 786 26.22 -14.43 -4.76
CA GLY A 786 25.70 -13.22 -5.38
C GLY A 786 25.05 -13.50 -6.73
N VAL A 787 24.33 -12.50 -7.26
CA VAL A 787 23.74 -12.57 -8.61
C VAL A 787 24.32 -11.46 -9.46
N ARG A 788 24.81 -11.78 -10.65
CA ARG A 788 25.23 -10.75 -11.61
C ARG A 788 24.02 -10.26 -12.38
N PHE A 789 23.78 -8.95 -12.30
CA PHE A 789 22.78 -8.29 -13.12
C PHE A 789 23.45 -7.45 -14.19
N THR A 790 22.95 -7.57 -15.41
CA THR A 790 23.40 -6.79 -16.56
C THR A 790 22.23 -6.05 -17.18
N ALA A 791 22.37 -4.74 -17.41
CA ALA A 791 21.44 -3.97 -18.22
C ALA A 791 22.09 -3.62 -19.55
N ILE A 792 21.40 -3.93 -20.65
CA ILE A 792 21.87 -3.75 -22.02
C ILE A 792 20.81 -2.99 -22.79
N ALA A 793 21.17 -1.93 -23.50
CA ALA A 793 20.25 -1.18 -24.34
C ALA A 793 20.80 -0.99 -25.75
N TRP A 794 19.90 -0.94 -26.74
CA TRP A 794 20.23 -0.68 -28.15
C TRP A 794 18.99 -0.15 -28.94
N PRO A 795 19.16 0.62 -30.03
CA PRO A 795 18.06 1.02 -30.91
C PRO A 795 17.38 -0.18 -31.57
N LEU A 796 16.05 -0.16 -31.70
CA LEU A 796 15.29 -1.28 -32.29
C LEU A 796 15.75 -1.64 -33.72
N GLY A 797 16.28 -0.67 -34.48
CA GLY A 797 16.78 -0.86 -35.85
C GLY A 797 18.28 -1.13 -35.98
N ASP A 798 19.07 -0.99 -34.91
CA ASP A 798 20.52 -1.18 -34.94
C ASP A 798 21.02 -1.87 -33.66
N PRO A 799 20.92 -3.21 -33.58
CA PRO A 799 21.40 -3.97 -32.42
C PRO A 799 22.92 -3.94 -32.22
N ALA A 800 23.70 -3.44 -33.19
CA ALA A 800 25.14 -3.34 -33.07
C ALA A 800 25.56 -2.15 -32.20
N ASP A 801 24.81 -1.04 -32.22
CA ASP A 801 24.98 0.09 -31.31
C ASP A 801 24.36 -0.21 -29.93
N ARG A 802 25.15 -0.83 -29.05
CA ARG A 802 24.72 -1.23 -27.71
C ARG A 802 25.55 -0.60 -26.60
N ALA A 803 24.90 -0.34 -25.47
CA ALA A 803 25.54 0.04 -24.22
C ALA A 803 25.17 -0.97 -23.14
N THR A 804 26.11 -1.23 -22.24
CA THR A 804 25.98 -2.24 -21.18
C THR A 804 26.54 -1.71 -19.87
N THR A 805 25.94 -2.16 -18.78
CA THR A 805 26.40 -1.94 -17.40
C THR A 805 26.07 -3.20 -16.59
N GLN A 806 26.84 -3.46 -15.54
CA GLN A 806 26.61 -4.64 -14.69
C GLN A 806 26.95 -4.36 -13.23
N VAL A 807 26.28 -5.06 -12.33
CA VAL A 807 26.56 -5.08 -10.89
C VAL A 807 26.43 -6.51 -10.34
N ILE A 808 27.02 -6.76 -9.17
CA ILE A 808 26.86 -8.02 -8.44
C ILE A 808 26.07 -7.71 -7.17
N ALA A 809 24.89 -8.29 -7.04
CA ALA A 809 24.12 -8.26 -5.80
C ALA A 809 24.66 -9.33 -4.86
N ALA A 810 25.18 -8.94 -3.69
CA ALA A 810 25.79 -9.84 -2.71
C ALA A 810 24.98 -9.86 -1.39
N PRO A 811 25.18 -10.88 -0.52
CA PRO A 811 24.53 -10.92 0.78
C PRO A 811 24.81 -9.64 1.60
N ALA A 812 23.77 -9.06 2.19
CA ALA A 812 23.79 -7.83 3.00
C ALA A 812 24.22 -6.52 2.27
N HIS A 813 24.36 -6.51 0.95
CA HIS A 813 24.73 -5.30 0.20
C HIS A 813 23.79 -5.03 -0.98
N GLN A 814 23.10 -3.89 -0.95
CA GLN A 814 22.33 -3.40 -2.07
C GLN A 814 23.26 -2.73 -3.09
N SER A 815 23.15 -3.09 -4.36
CA SER A 815 23.92 -2.48 -5.45
C SER A 815 23.01 -1.79 -6.45
N GLN A 816 23.36 -0.58 -6.89
CA GLN A 816 22.57 0.16 -7.87
C GLN A 816 23.08 -0.11 -9.29
N LEU A 817 22.24 -0.68 -10.14
CA LEU A 817 22.49 -0.87 -11.57
C LEU A 817 22.07 0.38 -12.33
N SER A 818 22.98 1.01 -13.09
CA SER A 818 22.70 2.28 -13.78
C SER A 818 23.35 2.35 -15.17
N LEU A 819 22.57 2.76 -16.18
CA LEU A 819 22.97 2.86 -17.59
C LEU A 819 22.48 4.17 -18.21
N SER A 820 23.38 5.00 -18.73
CA SER A 820 22.97 6.19 -19.50
C SER A 820 22.38 5.77 -20.86
N LEU A 821 21.22 6.34 -21.18
CA LEU A 821 20.49 6.14 -22.44
C LEU A 821 20.49 7.39 -23.33
N ASP A 822 21.25 8.42 -22.93
CA ASP A 822 21.29 9.74 -23.59
C ASP A 822 21.65 9.71 -25.07
N ARG A 823 22.42 8.71 -25.52
CA ARG A 823 22.80 8.60 -26.92
C ARG A 823 21.64 8.21 -27.85
N TRP A 824 20.51 7.75 -27.30
CA TRP A 824 19.33 7.30 -28.06
C TRP A 824 18.07 8.10 -27.74
N ARG A 825 18.22 9.35 -27.30
CA ARG A 825 17.12 10.30 -27.08
C ARG A 825 16.16 10.33 -28.28
N GLY A 826 14.86 10.32 -28.00
CA GLY A 826 13.80 10.34 -29.02
C GLY A 826 13.67 9.05 -29.85
N GLN A 827 14.51 8.03 -29.62
CA GLN A 827 14.48 6.78 -30.39
C GLN A 827 13.70 5.68 -29.65
N ARG A 828 13.23 4.70 -30.41
CA ARG A 828 12.71 3.44 -29.87
C ARG A 828 13.87 2.48 -29.63
N ILE A 829 14.06 2.03 -28.39
CA ILE A 829 15.11 1.10 -28.00
C ILE A 829 14.54 -0.24 -27.54
N VAL A 830 15.41 -1.24 -27.46
CA VAL A 830 15.24 -2.41 -26.61
C VAL A 830 16.13 -2.23 -25.39
N LEU A 831 15.56 -2.40 -24.20
CA LEU A 831 16.29 -2.48 -22.93
C LEU A 831 16.14 -3.91 -22.38
N ARG A 832 17.24 -4.65 -22.35
CA ARG A 832 17.33 -5.99 -21.79
C ARG A 832 17.91 -5.94 -20.38
N LEU A 833 17.21 -6.54 -19.43
CA LEU A 833 17.72 -6.85 -18.10
C LEU A 833 18.04 -8.34 -18.07
N GLN A 834 19.23 -8.68 -17.63
CA GLN A 834 19.75 -10.05 -17.58
C GLN A 834 20.22 -10.39 -16.17
N ALA A 835 20.01 -11.63 -15.75
CA ALA A 835 20.60 -12.20 -14.55
C ALA A 835 21.34 -13.50 -14.88
N ASP A 836 22.58 -13.60 -14.42
CA ASP A 836 23.44 -14.77 -14.51
C ASP A 836 24.14 -15.06 -13.18
N ALA A 837 24.86 -16.18 -13.13
CA ALA A 837 25.42 -16.69 -11.88
C ALA A 837 26.42 -15.72 -11.23
N GLY A 838 26.53 -15.81 -9.91
CA GLY A 838 27.51 -15.10 -9.11
C GLY A 838 28.98 -15.41 -9.45
N PRO A 839 29.94 -14.77 -8.74
CA PRO A 839 31.38 -14.99 -8.93
C PRO A 839 31.85 -16.45 -8.99
N ALA A 840 31.24 -17.35 -8.21
CA ALA A 840 31.54 -18.78 -8.16
C ALA A 840 30.92 -19.57 -9.32
N GLY A 841 30.04 -18.93 -10.11
CA GLY A 841 29.42 -19.53 -11.28
C GLY A 841 28.44 -20.65 -10.97
N ASP A 842 27.82 -20.69 -9.78
CA ASP A 842 26.80 -21.66 -9.38
C ASP A 842 25.42 -21.00 -9.18
N PRO A 843 24.49 -21.14 -10.14
CA PRO A 843 23.18 -20.49 -10.08
C PRO A 843 22.17 -21.16 -9.14
N SER A 844 22.54 -22.20 -8.40
CA SER A 844 21.59 -23.04 -7.65
C SER A 844 20.77 -22.30 -6.57
N PHE A 845 21.34 -21.21 -6.02
CA PHE A 845 20.69 -20.36 -5.00
C PHE A 845 20.61 -18.89 -5.41
N ASP A 846 20.88 -18.60 -6.67
CA ASP A 846 21.00 -17.26 -7.24
C ASP A 846 19.64 -16.64 -7.52
N TRP A 847 18.90 -16.43 -6.44
CA TRP A 847 17.54 -15.92 -6.44
C TRP A 847 17.60 -14.40 -6.49
N GLY A 848 17.82 -13.87 -7.68
CA GLY A 848 18.02 -12.44 -7.89
C GLY A 848 16.73 -11.64 -7.98
N ARG A 849 16.76 -10.39 -7.50
CA ARG A 849 15.69 -9.42 -7.72
C ARG A 849 16.22 -8.05 -8.12
N LEU A 850 15.66 -7.49 -9.19
CA LEU A 850 15.78 -6.07 -9.53
C LEU A 850 14.55 -5.33 -9.04
N ARG A 851 14.72 -4.36 -8.14
CA ARG A 851 13.65 -3.49 -7.64
C ARG A 851 13.67 -2.13 -8.30
N ARG A 852 12.47 -1.59 -8.50
CA ARG A 852 12.20 -0.31 -9.15
C ARG A 852 13.02 -0.08 -10.43
N PRO A 853 13.05 -1.04 -11.39
CA PRO A 853 13.70 -0.80 -12.67
C PRO A 853 12.95 0.29 -13.44
N GLU A 854 13.60 1.42 -13.67
CA GLU A 854 12.99 2.59 -14.31
C GLU A 854 13.98 3.34 -15.20
N VAL A 855 13.47 4.02 -16.21
CA VAL A 855 14.22 5.02 -16.98
C VAL A 855 13.82 6.39 -16.46
N VAL A 856 14.76 7.14 -15.91
CA VAL A 856 14.55 8.52 -15.45
C VAL A 856 15.24 9.49 -16.38
N TRP A 857 14.79 10.74 -16.39
CA TRP A 857 15.54 11.84 -17.00
C TRP A 857 15.60 13.02 -16.05
N ASP A 858 16.80 13.59 -15.90
CA ASP A 858 17.04 14.86 -15.24
C ASP A 858 18.26 15.54 -15.91
N PRO A 859 18.06 16.64 -16.66
CA PRO A 859 19.11 17.27 -17.44
C PRO A 859 20.23 17.83 -16.54
N ARG A 860 21.48 17.39 -16.80
CA ARG A 860 22.69 17.83 -16.06
C ARG A 860 23.02 19.31 -16.28
N SER A 861 22.71 19.85 -17.45
CA SER A 861 22.77 21.28 -17.74
C SER A 861 21.45 21.71 -18.36
N ARG A 862 20.87 22.78 -17.84
CA ARG A 862 19.58 23.28 -18.30
C ARG A 862 19.82 24.61 -19.01
N SER A 863 19.34 24.73 -20.26
CA SER A 863 19.31 26.04 -20.90
C SER A 863 18.39 26.95 -20.10
N ARG A 864 18.89 28.12 -19.70
CA ARG A 864 18.15 29.05 -18.87
C ARG A 864 17.61 30.20 -19.70
N THR A 865 16.43 30.64 -19.35
CA THR A 865 15.73 31.74 -20.03
C THR A 865 15.54 32.87 -19.03
N PRO A 866 16.04 34.08 -19.32
CA PRO A 866 15.73 35.25 -18.52
C PRO A 866 14.23 35.47 -18.47
N VAL A 867 13.69 35.61 -17.26
CA VAL A 867 12.28 35.92 -17.01
C VAL A 867 12.19 37.01 -15.95
N ARG A 868 11.11 37.78 -16.03
CA ARG A 868 10.72 38.72 -14.99
C ARG A 868 9.51 38.17 -14.26
N LEU A 869 9.63 38.00 -12.95
CA LEU A 869 8.59 37.49 -12.08
C LEU A 869 8.13 38.59 -11.13
N THR A 870 6.91 38.51 -10.63
CA THR A 870 6.40 39.47 -9.64
C THR A 870 6.08 38.76 -8.33
N VAL A 871 6.67 39.23 -7.25
CA VAL A 871 6.44 38.73 -5.89
C VAL A 871 5.55 39.73 -5.17
N LYS A 872 4.55 39.25 -4.43
CA LYS A 872 3.59 40.06 -3.68
C LYS A 872 3.40 39.51 -2.27
N GLY A 873 2.99 40.35 -1.33
CA GLY A 873 2.69 39.95 0.05
C GLY A 873 2.41 41.19 0.92
N ASP A 874 2.44 41.06 2.25
CA ASP A 874 2.37 42.19 3.20
C ASP A 874 3.73 42.49 3.86
N ARG A 875 4.82 42.11 3.17
CA ARG A 875 6.20 42.23 3.63
C ARG A 875 7.00 43.08 2.64
N SER A 876 8.04 43.74 3.15
CA SER A 876 9.03 44.41 2.30
C SER A 876 10.03 43.38 1.77
N PHE A 877 10.18 43.33 0.44
CA PHE A 877 11.16 42.46 -0.21
C PHE A 877 12.44 43.27 -0.50
N ARG A 878 13.60 42.76 -0.04
CA ARG A 878 14.88 43.48 -0.13
C ARG A 878 15.85 42.86 -1.13
N THR A 879 15.90 41.53 -1.15
CA THR A 879 16.90 40.75 -1.88
C THR A 879 16.26 39.51 -2.49
N ALA A 880 16.85 39.03 -3.58
CA ALA A 880 16.51 37.75 -4.19
C ALA A 880 17.81 36.99 -4.48
N LEU A 881 17.84 35.73 -4.10
CA LEU A 881 18.98 34.85 -4.35
C LEU A 881 18.58 33.79 -5.38
N ALA A 882 19.49 33.54 -6.31
CA ALA A 882 19.36 32.48 -7.28
C ALA A 882 20.29 31.32 -6.91
N GLY A 883 19.88 30.10 -7.21
CA GLY A 883 20.73 28.91 -7.10
C GLY A 883 21.99 29.10 -7.93
N GLN A 884 21.86 29.11 -9.27
CA GLN A 884 22.98 29.52 -10.15
C GLN A 884 22.72 30.90 -10.74
N GLY A 885 23.79 31.64 -11.02
CA GLY A 885 23.74 32.99 -11.57
C GLY A 885 23.42 34.04 -10.50
N SER A 886 22.70 35.08 -10.90
CA SER A 886 22.20 36.15 -10.03
C SER A 886 20.69 36.30 -10.20
N ALA A 887 20.02 36.77 -9.16
CA ALA A 887 18.67 37.30 -9.22
C ALA A 887 18.74 38.76 -8.81
N HIS A 888 18.00 39.62 -9.50
CA HIS A 888 17.92 41.04 -9.18
C HIS A 888 16.50 41.37 -8.77
N LEU A 889 16.33 41.95 -7.57
CA LEU A 889 15.04 42.36 -7.04
C LEU A 889 14.88 43.88 -7.12
N GLU A 890 13.78 44.33 -7.69
CA GLU A 890 13.37 45.74 -7.71
C GLU A 890 12.06 45.90 -6.92
N ALA A 891 12.09 46.62 -5.80
CA ALA A 891 10.89 46.86 -5.00
C ALA A 891 9.87 47.74 -5.74
N LYS A 892 8.60 47.35 -5.72
CA LYS A 892 7.47 48.06 -6.35
C LYS A 892 6.40 48.39 -5.29
N PRO A 893 6.04 49.66 -5.08
CA PRO A 893 4.99 50.02 -4.14
C PRO A 893 3.56 49.73 -4.66
N PRO A 894 2.58 49.44 -3.78
CA PRO A 894 2.73 48.97 -2.40
C PRO A 894 2.84 47.43 -2.35
N ASP A 895 3.83 46.94 -1.61
CA ASP A 895 4.04 45.52 -1.23
C ASP A 895 4.19 44.51 -2.39
N ALA A 896 4.88 44.91 -3.44
CA ALA A 896 5.32 44.04 -4.53
C ALA A 896 6.82 44.20 -4.81
N ALA A 897 7.39 43.25 -5.54
CA ALA A 897 8.71 43.37 -6.13
C ALA A 897 8.77 42.65 -7.48
N GLU A 898 9.54 43.20 -8.41
CA GLU A 898 9.91 42.51 -9.65
C GLU A 898 11.24 41.79 -9.44
N VAL A 899 11.32 40.54 -9.86
CA VAL A 899 12.54 39.73 -9.78
C VAL A 899 12.94 39.29 -11.17
N ASP A 900 14.09 39.76 -11.62
CA ASP A 900 14.74 39.26 -12.83
C ASP A 900 15.60 38.04 -12.45
N VAL A 901 15.28 36.89 -13.05
CA VAL A 901 15.98 35.61 -12.80
C VAL A 901 15.97 34.78 -14.07
N GLU A 902 16.96 33.91 -14.25
CA GLU A 902 16.95 32.94 -15.35
C GLU A 902 16.36 31.61 -14.88
N LEU A 903 15.40 31.04 -15.61
CA LEU A 903 14.75 29.76 -15.29
C LEU A 903 15.13 28.65 -16.28
N PRO A 904 15.24 27.37 -15.85
CA PRO A 904 14.92 26.84 -14.53
C PRO A 904 16.00 27.11 -13.47
N ASN A 905 15.58 27.32 -12.21
CA ASN A 905 16.47 27.72 -11.12
C ASN A 905 15.78 27.58 -9.75
N THR A 906 16.57 27.70 -8.68
CA THR A 906 16.04 27.96 -7.34
C THR A 906 16.00 29.47 -7.12
N LEU A 907 14.84 30.00 -6.73
CA LEU A 907 14.64 31.37 -6.29
C LEU A 907 14.37 31.38 -4.79
N LEU A 908 15.16 32.15 -4.05
CA LEU A 908 14.98 32.39 -2.63
C LEU A 908 14.75 33.88 -2.39
N ILE A 909 13.81 34.21 -1.51
CA ILE A 909 13.52 35.58 -1.09
C ILE A 909 13.54 35.60 0.44
N PRO A 910 14.70 35.90 1.05
CA PRO A 910 14.79 36.15 2.47
C PRO A 910 13.95 37.36 2.87
N LEU A 911 13.27 37.26 4.02
CA LEU A 911 12.40 38.30 4.56
C LEU A 911 13.01 39.00 5.79
N ASN A 912 14.11 38.46 6.30
CA ASN A 912 14.90 39.00 7.40
C ASN A 912 16.30 39.41 6.90
N GLU A 913 17.06 40.10 7.74
CA GLU A 913 18.47 40.45 7.46
C GLU A 913 19.38 39.23 7.71
N PRO A 914 20.44 39.04 6.89
CA PRO A 914 21.39 37.95 7.07
C PRO A 914 22.25 38.13 8.32
N SER A 915 22.70 37.02 8.91
CA SER A 915 23.72 37.04 9.95
C SER A 915 25.09 37.30 9.32
N ALA A 916 25.81 38.32 9.80
CA ALA A 916 27.16 38.62 9.32
C ALA A 916 28.15 37.53 9.77
N VAL A 917 28.91 36.99 8.82
CA VAL A 917 29.99 36.02 9.10
C VAL A 917 31.32 36.76 9.18
N ALA A 918 32.04 36.59 10.29
CA ALA A 918 33.35 37.22 10.47
C ALA A 918 34.39 36.59 9.52
N SER A 919 35.35 37.39 9.04
CA SER A 919 36.44 36.92 8.16
C SER A 919 37.34 35.86 8.81
N ALA A 920 37.34 35.74 10.14
CA ALA A 920 38.06 34.69 10.87
C ALA A 920 37.28 33.35 10.96
N GLY A 921 36.04 33.32 10.47
CA GLY A 921 35.11 32.20 10.63
C GLY A 921 34.17 32.34 11.84
N CYS A 922 33.23 31.41 11.98
CA CYS A 922 32.30 31.33 13.10
C CYS A 922 31.71 29.90 13.25
N SER A 923 31.23 29.58 14.45
CA SER A 923 30.44 28.36 14.67
C SER A 923 29.02 28.56 14.18
N LEU A 924 28.49 27.61 13.39
CA LEU A 924 27.07 27.63 13.00
C LEU A 924 26.15 27.26 14.18
N LEU A 925 26.69 26.68 15.26
CA LEU A 925 25.92 26.39 16.48
C LEU A 925 25.50 27.66 17.24
N GLU A 926 26.22 28.76 17.02
CA GLU A 926 26.02 30.05 17.72
C GLU A 926 25.17 31.04 16.91
N LEU A 927 24.93 30.74 15.62
CA LEU A 927 24.13 31.56 14.73
C LEU A 927 22.65 31.18 14.79
N PRO A 928 21.73 32.11 14.51
CA PRO A 928 20.31 31.79 14.41
C PRO A 928 20.06 30.87 13.21
N TRP A 929 19.36 29.76 13.46
CA TRP A 929 18.92 28.83 12.43
C TRP A 929 17.42 28.57 12.50
N ARG A 930 16.90 27.93 11.44
CA ARG A 930 15.51 27.46 11.37
C ARG A 930 15.48 26.01 10.93
N SER A 931 14.77 25.18 11.70
CA SER A 931 14.46 23.81 11.31
C SER A 931 13.22 23.78 10.42
N ARG A 932 13.27 23.00 9.34
CA ARG A 932 12.16 22.84 8.39
C ARG A 932 12.07 21.39 7.92
N ILE A 933 10.96 21.08 7.28
CA ILE A 933 10.73 19.79 6.61
C ILE A 933 10.40 20.04 5.17
N ARG A 934 10.91 19.18 4.30
CA ARG A 934 10.41 18.99 2.93
C ARG A 934 9.68 17.65 2.85
N ALA A 935 8.39 17.69 2.50
CA ALA A 935 7.59 16.50 2.22
C ALA A 935 8.00 15.84 0.89
N ALA A 936 7.50 14.63 0.62
CA ALA A 936 7.78 13.92 -0.64
C ALA A 936 7.25 14.68 -1.87
N SER A 937 6.21 15.48 -1.67
CA SER A 937 5.63 16.38 -2.69
C SER A 937 6.54 17.57 -3.06
N GLY A 938 7.64 17.79 -2.33
CA GLY A 938 8.51 18.96 -2.46
C GLY A 938 8.01 20.19 -1.72
N LEU A 939 6.80 20.17 -1.16
CA LEU A 939 6.30 21.25 -0.31
C LEU A 939 7.01 21.23 1.04
N GLU A 940 7.43 22.40 1.50
CA GLU A 940 7.99 22.61 2.83
C GLU A 940 6.92 23.11 3.79
N GLY A 941 6.90 22.54 4.99
CA GLY A 941 5.92 22.85 6.03
C GLY A 941 5.57 21.63 6.89
N GLY A 942 4.80 21.86 7.95
CA GLY A 942 4.47 20.83 8.95
C GLY A 942 5.38 20.88 10.19
N ALA A 943 5.06 20.08 11.20
CA ALA A 943 5.86 19.96 12.42
C ALA A 943 6.70 18.68 12.38
N LEU A 944 7.96 18.78 12.80
CA LEU A 944 8.82 17.60 12.94
C LEU A 944 8.30 16.72 14.08
N PRO A 945 8.22 15.39 13.90
CA PRO A 945 8.03 14.48 15.02
C PRO A 945 9.11 14.68 16.09
N ILE A 946 10.34 14.92 15.66
CA ILE A 946 11.49 15.29 16.49
C ILE A 946 12.11 16.56 15.88
N PRO A 947 11.92 17.75 16.47
CA PRO A 947 12.51 18.98 15.95
C PRO A 947 14.03 18.87 15.92
N SER A 948 14.68 19.56 14.98
CA SER A 948 16.14 19.66 15.02
C SER A 948 16.55 20.31 16.34
N THR A 949 17.54 19.75 17.02
CA THR A 949 17.97 20.23 18.35
C THR A 949 19.48 20.16 18.50
N LEU A 950 20.04 21.11 19.24
CA LEU A 950 21.40 21.04 19.74
C LEU A 950 21.50 19.94 20.81
N THR A 951 22.48 19.04 20.70
CA THR A 951 22.68 17.91 21.61
C THR A 951 24.17 17.56 21.75
N GLN A 952 24.51 16.78 22.78
CA GLN A 952 25.71 15.93 22.75
C GLN A 952 25.34 14.62 22.05
N ALA A 953 26.17 14.18 21.11
CA ALA A 953 25.94 12.97 20.33
C ALA A 953 27.19 12.08 20.33
N SER A 954 27.01 10.79 20.59
CA SER A 954 28.06 9.78 20.47
C SER A 954 27.94 9.03 19.13
N VAL A 955 29.04 8.93 18.40
CA VAL A 955 29.17 8.16 17.15
C VAL A 955 30.50 7.41 17.18
N GLY A 956 30.46 6.09 17.06
CA GLY A 956 31.65 5.24 17.20
C GLY A 956 32.27 5.34 18.59
N GLY A 957 31.47 5.61 19.63
CA GLY A 957 31.93 5.80 21.01
C GLY A 957 32.58 7.14 21.32
N VAL A 958 32.58 8.10 20.36
CA VAL A 958 33.17 9.44 20.55
C VAL A 958 32.06 10.48 20.62
N GLU A 959 31.98 11.20 21.75
CA GLU A 959 31.03 12.30 21.94
C GLU A 959 31.50 13.61 21.29
N ARG A 960 30.58 14.30 20.60
CA ARG A 960 30.75 15.66 20.08
C ARG A 960 29.47 16.48 20.25
N THR A 961 29.60 17.80 20.30
CA THR A 961 28.45 18.72 20.26
C THR A 961 27.91 18.77 18.83
N ALA A 962 26.61 18.53 18.64
CA ALA A 962 26.02 18.37 17.32
C ALA A 962 24.59 18.91 17.20
N LEU A 963 24.18 19.18 15.96
CA LEU A 963 22.78 19.35 15.59
C LEU A 963 22.22 17.98 15.20
N LEU A 964 21.16 17.55 15.90
CA LEU A 964 20.40 16.36 15.55
C LEU A 964 19.34 16.72 14.51
N GLU A 965 19.25 15.92 13.46
CA GLU A 965 18.16 15.94 12.49
C GLU A 965 17.54 14.55 12.38
N HIS A 966 16.21 14.51 12.25
CA HIS A 966 15.45 13.27 12.01
C HIS A 966 14.56 13.47 10.78
N PRO A 967 14.90 12.88 9.63
CA PRO A 967 14.13 13.06 8.41
C PRO A 967 12.77 12.37 8.51
N PRO A 968 11.70 12.93 7.94
CA PRO A 968 10.45 12.20 7.77
C PRO A 968 10.58 11.13 6.69
N MET A 969 9.69 10.14 6.72
CA MET A 969 9.60 9.12 5.68
C MET A 969 9.37 9.75 4.29
N ASN A 970 10.23 9.41 3.31
CA ASN A 970 10.23 9.94 1.95
C ASN A 970 10.35 11.48 1.84
N GLY A 971 10.79 12.17 2.89
CA GLY A 971 11.07 13.60 2.86
C GLY A 971 12.45 13.92 3.43
N ALA A 972 12.67 15.18 3.79
CA ALA A 972 13.94 15.66 4.29
C ALA A 972 13.76 16.58 5.50
N ALA A 973 14.66 16.45 6.49
CA ALA A 973 14.89 17.47 7.50
C ALA A 973 15.87 18.51 6.97
N LEU A 974 15.61 19.79 7.29
CA LEU A 974 16.39 20.92 6.81
C LEU A 974 16.76 21.83 7.98
N ILE A 975 18.00 22.31 8.01
CA ILE A 975 18.43 23.44 8.85
C ILE A 975 18.92 24.58 7.96
N ASP A 976 18.22 25.70 7.99
CA ASP A 976 18.54 26.90 7.21
C ASP A 976 19.31 27.94 8.03
N TYR A 977 20.36 28.47 7.42
CA TYR A 977 21.12 29.64 7.86
C TYR A 977 21.08 30.71 6.77
N HIS A 978 20.68 31.93 7.14
CA HIS A 978 20.73 33.09 6.25
C HIS A 978 21.93 33.97 6.60
N LEU A 979 22.91 34.05 5.70
CA LEU A 979 24.26 34.51 6.00
C LEU A 979 24.76 35.55 4.99
N ALA A 980 25.53 36.53 5.48
CA ALA A 980 26.34 37.43 4.66
C ALA A 980 27.80 36.98 4.79
N LEU A 981 28.35 36.40 3.72
CA LEU A 981 29.73 35.92 3.73
C LEU A 981 30.72 37.09 3.53
N PRO A 982 31.90 37.04 4.18
CA PRO A 982 32.96 38.01 3.94
C PRO A 982 33.56 37.82 2.55
N ASP A 983 34.27 38.83 2.05
CA ASP A 983 35.03 38.74 0.78
C ASP A 983 36.17 37.71 0.81
N THR A 984 36.53 37.23 2.00
CA THR A 984 37.53 36.18 2.18
C THR A 984 36.94 34.82 1.80
N PRO A 985 37.60 34.00 0.96
CA PRO A 985 37.15 32.66 0.62
C PRO A 985 36.91 31.77 1.85
N MET A 986 35.70 31.27 2.01
CA MET A 986 35.28 30.43 3.14
C MET A 986 35.10 28.96 2.73
N GLU A 987 35.13 28.07 3.72
CA GLU A 987 34.66 26.69 3.62
C GLU A 987 33.81 26.32 4.85
N LEU A 988 32.84 25.43 4.66
CA LEU A 988 32.12 24.78 5.76
C LEU A 988 32.91 23.55 6.19
N ALA A 989 33.29 23.48 7.46
CA ALA A 989 33.86 22.30 8.09
C ALA A 989 32.86 21.74 9.12
N ALA A 990 32.58 20.44 9.05
CA ALA A 990 31.69 19.74 9.97
C ALA A 990 32.12 18.27 10.10
N ALA A 991 31.52 17.53 11.02
CA ALA A 991 31.60 16.07 11.03
C ALA A 991 30.21 15.44 10.95
N LEU A 992 30.09 14.36 10.20
CA LEU A 992 28.84 13.65 9.95
C LEU A 992 28.82 12.35 10.72
N GLY A 993 27.65 11.95 11.20
CA GLY A 993 27.50 10.65 11.84
C GLY A 993 26.06 10.25 12.09
N VAL A 994 25.86 8.96 12.38
CA VAL A 994 24.59 8.41 12.87
C VAL A 994 24.81 7.95 14.30
N ARG A 995 23.97 8.40 15.23
CA ARG A 995 24.15 8.15 16.67
C ARG A 995 24.30 6.66 16.98
N ASP A 996 25.16 6.37 17.96
CA ASP A 996 25.32 5.02 18.51
C ASP A 996 23.98 4.45 18.99
N GLY A 997 23.76 3.17 18.72
CA GLY A 997 22.51 2.47 19.01
C GLY A 997 21.40 2.65 17.96
N SER A 998 21.62 3.46 16.92
CA SER A 998 20.70 3.56 15.77
C SER A 998 20.58 2.22 15.03
N ARG A 999 19.35 1.91 14.60
CA ARG A 999 19.01 0.77 13.72
C ARG A 999 18.66 1.24 12.29
N SER A 1000 19.13 2.42 11.91
CA SER A 1000 18.88 3.01 10.58
C SER A 1000 19.41 2.11 9.46
N THR A 1001 18.73 2.11 8.32
CA THR A 1001 19.25 1.49 7.08
C THR A 1001 20.21 2.40 6.33
N GLY A 1002 20.38 3.65 6.77
CA GLY A 1002 21.25 4.67 6.19
C GLY A 1002 20.55 6.03 6.09
N VAL A 1003 21.36 7.09 6.16
CA VAL A 1003 20.93 8.49 6.01
C VAL A 1003 21.76 9.20 4.96
N GLY A 1004 21.15 10.11 4.21
CA GLY A 1004 21.81 10.94 3.23
C GLY A 1004 22.02 12.36 3.75
N PHE A 1005 23.27 12.78 3.94
CA PHE A 1005 23.66 14.15 4.25
C PHE A 1005 23.86 14.96 2.97
N ARG A 1006 23.28 16.16 2.89
CA ARG A 1006 23.56 17.12 1.81
C ARG A 1006 23.80 18.50 2.38
N VAL A 1007 24.60 19.30 1.67
CA VAL A 1007 24.69 20.75 1.92
C VAL A 1007 24.27 21.49 0.67
N GLU A 1008 23.31 22.39 0.81
CA GLU A 1008 22.86 23.26 -0.27
C GLU A 1008 23.26 24.72 0.00
N VAL A 1009 23.67 25.44 -1.04
CA VAL A 1009 23.85 26.90 -1.00
C VAL A 1009 22.92 27.51 -2.03
N ASN A 1010 22.01 28.37 -1.59
CA ASN A 1010 20.92 28.91 -2.40
C ASN A 1010 20.09 27.82 -3.10
N GLY A 1011 19.99 26.63 -2.47
CA GLY A 1011 19.33 25.45 -3.03
C GLY A 1011 20.11 24.71 -4.12
N MET A 1012 21.38 25.06 -4.38
CA MET A 1012 22.29 24.22 -5.14
C MET A 1012 22.98 23.23 -4.22
N ALA A 1013 22.94 21.94 -4.54
CA ALA A 1013 23.73 20.94 -3.85
C ALA A 1013 25.24 21.20 -4.07
N MET A 1014 25.95 21.47 -2.97
CA MET A 1014 27.40 21.65 -2.93
C MET A 1014 28.11 20.39 -2.43
N PHE A 1015 27.39 19.55 -1.70
CA PHE A 1015 27.92 18.34 -1.08
C PHE A 1015 26.83 17.28 -0.93
N GLN A 1016 27.22 16.02 -1.07
CA GLN A 1016 26.37 14.86 -0.85
C GLN A 1016 27.19 13.68 -0.31
N ARG A 1017 26.72 13.08 0.78
CA ARG A 1017 27.30 11.88 1.37
C ARG A 1017 26.23 11.01 2.02
N ASP A 1018 26.34 9.71 1.84
CA ASP A 1018 25.45 8.73 2.46
C ASP A 1018 26.23 7.99 3.56
N THR A 1019 25.61 7.79 4.72
CA THR A 1019 26.24 7.19 5.91
C THR A 1019 25.30 6.15 6.53
N THR A 1020 25.88 5.10 7.13
CA THR A 1020 25.13 4.05 7.84
C THR A 1020 25.56 3.95 9.31
N PRO A 1021 24.71 3.42 10.21
CA PRO A 1021 25.09 3.19 11.60
C PRO A 1021 26.39 2.38 11.75
N GLY A 1022 27.18 2.72 12.76
CA GLY A 1022 28.47 2.08 13.03
C GLY A 1022 29.65 2.67 12.24
N THR A 1023 29.40 3.59 11.32
CA THR A 1023 30.46 4.39 10.69
C THR A 1023 30.98 5.43 11.70
N PRO A 1024 32.31 5.53 11.95
CA PRO A 1024 32.88 6.59 12.77
C PRO A 1024 32.56 7.99 12.21
N TRP A 1025 32.79 9.03 13.03
CA TRP A 1025 32.70 10.42 12.58
C TRP A 1025 33.47 10.64 11.27
N GLU A 1026 32.79 11.20 10.28
CA GLU A 1026 33.39 11.58 9.00
C GLU A 1026 33.53 13.10 8.94
N ASP A 1027 34.76 13.60 9.04
CA ASP A 1027 35.05 15.02 8.88
C ASP A 1027 34.94 15.43 7.41
N VAL A 1028 34.19 16.51 7.14
CA VAL A 1028 33.94 17.02 5.79
C VAL A 1028 34.29 18.49 5.68
N ARG A 1029 34.80 18.88 4.51
CA ARG A 1029 35.08 20.28 4.13
C ARG A 1029 34.45 20.60 2.80
N ILE A 1030 33.70 21.69 2.75
CA ILE A 1030 32.86 22.05 1.60
C ILE A 1030 33.23 23.46 1.17
N ASP A 1031 33.73 23.59 -0.05
CA ASP A 1031 34.22 24.85 -0.60
C ASP A 1031 33.07 25.82 -0.88
N LEU A 1032 33.12 27.00 -0.24
CA LEU A 1032 32.16 28.09 -0.44
C LEU A 1032 32.80 29.32 -1.11
N SER A 1033 34.02 29.19 -1.63
CA SER A 1033 34.80 30.31 -2.17
C SER A 1033 34.11 31.06 -3.30
N SER A 1034 33.30 30.37 -4.12
CA SER A 1034 32.51 30.98 -5.19
C SER A 1034 31.40 31.91 -4.70
N PHE A 1035 31.16 31.95 -3.38
CA PHE A 1035 30.18 32.78 -2.72
C PHE A 1035 30.80 33.86 -1.82
N ALA A 1036 32.12 34.06 -1.87
CA ALA A 1036 32.79 35.13 -1.12
C ALA A 1036 32.16 36.50 -1.42
N GLY A 1037 31.93 37.29 -0.37
CA GLY A 1037 31.29 38.61 -0.44
C GLY A 1037 29.79 38.60 -0.76
N ARG A 1038 29.15 37.42 -0.81
CA ARG A 1038 27.74 37.28 -1.18
C ARG A 1038 26.86 36.93 0.01
N GLU A 1039 25.61 37.36 -0.09
CA GLU A 1039 24.51 36.87 0.72
C GLU A 1039 24.10 35.47 0.23
N ILE A 1040 23.92 34.52 1.16
CA ILE A 1040 23.50 33.15 0.87
C ILE A 1040 22.49 32.63 1.88
N VAL A 1041 21.72 31.62 1.46
CA VAL A 1041 21.06 30.68 2.36
C VAL A 1041 21.81 29.35 2.29
N LEU A 1042 22.45 28.98 3.40
CA LEU A 1042 23.09 27.69 3.59
C LEU A 1042 22.09 26.73 4.24
N THR A 1043 21.85 25.59 3.61
CA THR A 1043 20.92 24.57 4.12
C THR A 1043 21.67 23.27 4.38
N LEU A 1044 21.60 22.77 5.61
CA LEU A 1044 21.97 21.39 5.94
C LEU A 1044 20.74 20.51 5.70
N VAL A 1045 20.92 19.37 5.04
CA VAL A 1045 19.82 18.47 4.67
C VAL A 1045 20.14 17.05 5.12
N VAL A 1046 19.16 16.39 5.72
CA VAL A 1046 19.18 14.95 5.94
C VAL A 1046 17.97 14.32 5.25
N ASP A 1047 18.23 13.30 4.41
CA ASP A 1047 17.24 12.44 3.76
C ASP A 1047 17.30 11.02 4.36
N ALA A 1048 16.16 10.33 4.44
CA ALA A 1048 16.13 8.90 4.78
C ALA A 1048 16.49 8.04 3.56
N LEU A 1049 17.43 7.09 3.69
CA LEU A 1049 17.79 6.15 2.59
C LEU A 1049 16.98 4.83 2.64
N GLY A 1050 15.98 4.77 3.52
CA GLY A 1050 15.13 3.60 3.71
C GLY A 1050 14.12 3.86 4.84
N GLY A 1051 14.05 2.95 5.81
CA GLY A 1051 13.22 3.13 7.00
C GLY A 1051 13.78 4.26 7.87
N TYR A 1052 12.92 5.21 8.26
CA TYR A 1052 13.30 6.46 8.95
C TYR A 1052 13.31 6.40 10.48
N ASP A 1053 12.72 5.37 11.11
CA ASP A 1053 12.45 5.33 12.56
C ASP A 1053 13.69 5.59 13.44
N TYR A 1054 14.88 5.22 12.94
CA TYR A 1054 16.14 5.32 13.67
C TYR A 1054 17.16 6.24 12.99
N ASP A 1055 16.75 7.09 12.05
CA ASP A 1055 17.61 8.01 11.29
C ASP A 1055 18.06 9.20 12.16
N TRP A 1056 18.77 8.89 13.25
CA TRP A 1056 19.30 9.86 14.21
C TRP A 1056 20.61 10.46 13.68
N ALA A 1057 20.48 11.25 12.61
CA ALA A 1057 21.58 11.88 11.92
C ALA A 1057 22.09 13.12 12.67
N VAL A 1058 23.41 13.30 12.69
CA VAL A 1058 24.03 14.40 13.45
C VAL A 1058 25.11 15.13 12.63
N TRP A 1059 25.04 16.47 12.68
CA TRP A 1059 26.08 17.38 12.20
C TRP A 1059 26.87 17.90 13.40
N ALA A 1060 28.06 17.36 13.64
CA ALA A 1060 28.93 17.79 14.73
C ALA A 1060 29.74 19.03 14.36
N GLU A 1061 29.71 20.00 15.28
CA GLU A 1061 30.53 21.22 15.27
C GLU A 1061 30.62 21.95 13.91
N PRO A 1062 29.50 22.15 13.19
CA PRO A 1062 29.51 22.81 11.90
C PRO A 1062 30.01 24.25 12.07
N ARG A 1063 31.04 24.61 11.31
CA ARG A 1063 31.71 25.91 11.38
C ARG A 1063 32.10 26.42 10.00
N LEU A 1064 31.97 27.72 9.81
CA LEU A 1064 32.57 28.41 8.67
C LEU A 1064 33.98 28.81 9.05
N VAL A 1065 34.96 28.46 8.23
CA VAL A 1065 36.36 28.81 8.45
C VAL A 1065 36.96 29.41 7.18
N PRO A 1066 37.99 30.26 7.29
CA PRO A 1066 38.75 30.72 6.14
C PRO A 1066 39.34 29.52 5.42
N ARG A 1067 39.17 29.46 4.10
CA ARG A 1067 39.77 28.41 3.30
C ARG A 1067 41.28 28.50 3.42
N SER A 1068 41.89 27.46 3.98
CA SER A 1068 43.36 27.40 4.02
C SER A 1068 43.88 27.33 2.59
N THR A 1069 44.72 28.29 2.19
CA THR A 1069 45.53 28.19 0.97
C THR A 1069 46.57 27.10 1.20
N GLY A 1070 46.18 25.84 1.00
CA GLY A 1070 47.10 24.71 1.02
C GLY A 1070 48.05 24.82 -0.18
N ARG A 1071 49.34 24.93 0.13
CA ARG A 1071 50.40 24.40 -0.74
C ARG A 1071 50.38 22.89 -0.70
#